data_AF-A0A150P9N6-F1
#
_entry.id   AF-A0A150P9N6-F1
#
_cell.length_a   1.000
_cell.length_b   1.000
_cell.length_c   1.000
_cell.angle_alpha   90.00
_cell.angle_beta   90.00
_cell.angle_gamma   90.00
#
_symmetry.space_group_name_H-M   'P 1'
#
loop_
_entity.id
_entity.type
_entity.pdbx_description
1 polymer ?
#
loop_
_entity_poly.entity_id
_entity_poly.type
_entity_poly.pdbx_seq_one_letter_code
_entity_poly.pdbx_strand_id
1 'polypeptide(L)'
;MHVSHDRKHRRRGVATAWLVSAAALAFAACSTAGGPHVTPPEEETPPKQEPPPKQEPPPKQDPPLTAELVSGQDPENAYLRAVGSLNRDCSGSLIKTSDKADAPAYALTAGRCVMYPFHRSMYFEVGVDQTLVDTLTFMFNDFNDTPDGERVEARGVRLAYVTMKGADLALVELDRTVGELQALGIEPLPLADAPPAAGDPIELAVVPLGHDGGEYPETFVRRARCREGARRPNVVEHQWHWVDMHVNACGGMGPGAAGGPAIDERGRVFGVFTTYFTSVTPLDTCYQGYPCEVGGGEPERGVQGASYAVDVTGMARCFDAEGWFDVSAAGCALDPGGHASLGETPSRIATPTLGEPPEPSGWGVRLSPTSGTFDGSDTSDTHYRYKVGPVESVDCRSAEGYSAPIAIEDDRLATLPVPAQEGLHAMCILTGSGDVGGSAWQSADHPTVILKKVRVPARVESGPGAGDVTTEQMFDIARQAVDVYRDHVRDHQARFSVNVGTSTGTKIDIAADRTWHIHLGVDLRRQGVSPPDFVAFATCHEIGHALGGFPFKRSHVQRTQVEGLATGQYGTVSSTEGQADYFATKECLPRLWAAEREVNARFRETVTGVAKARCDAAWGDVDAQDLCYRLAAVAEGFGRWGRRPEDSRPVPDLSTPDTGEVMVTKESNPPLQCRVDTAFQGALCQTKFRGTAIPGLIPPYEQVLTFSPEVEAAAAPDACTEGPGSRPLCWFAPNATAPDCTGIPELGMCDVIDGESVVILCSQDEGIERFVCPPHAPCGVDAEGWVDCGF
;
A
#
# COMPACT_ATOMS: atom_id res chain seq x y z
N MET A 1 -3.08 -1.77 -58.35
CA MET A 1 -3.27 -0.91 -59.55
C MET A 1 -3.60 0.50 -59.08
N HIS A 2 -2.88 1.52 -59.57
CA HIS A 2 -3.15 2.97 -59.45
C HIS A 2 -3.28 3.66 -58.06
N VAL A 3 -2.36 4.63 -57.85
CA VAL A 3 -2.58 6.04 -57.40
C VAL A 3 -3.20 6.22 -55.99
N SER A 4 -2.45 6.63 -54.95
CA SER A 4 -1.73 7.92 -54.71
C SER A 4 -2.61 9.10 -54.20
N HIS A 5 -2.02 9.83 -53.24
CA HIS A 5 -2.30 11.19 -52.74
C HIS A 5 -3.43 11.49 -51.71
N ASP A 6 -2.97 11.72 -50.47
CA ASP A 6 -2.75 13.07 -49.87
C ASP A 6 -3.95 13.98 -49.45
N ARG A 7 -3.85 14.48 -48.21
CA ARG A 7 -4.33 15.79 -47.68
C ARG A 7 -5.83 16.11 -47.42
N LYS A 8 -6.04 16.40 -46.11
CA LYS A 8 -6.62 17.62 -45.50
C LYS A 8 -8.14 17.91 -45.58
N HIS A 9 -8.67 18.22 -44.38
CA HIS A 9 -9.54 19.36 -44.04
C HIS A 9 -10.22 20.12 -45.22
N ARG A 10 -11.53 20.40 -45.23
CA ARG A 10 -12.24 21.28 -44.25
C ARG A 10 -13.74 21.44 -44.60
N ARG A 11 -14.61 21.47 -43.58
CA ARG A 11 -15.80 22.37 -43.38
C ARG A 11 -17.00 22.43 -44.36
N ARG A 12 -18.19 22.61 -43.72
CA ARG A 12 -19.50 23.17 -44.17
C ARG A 12 -20.29 22.26 -45.14
N GLY A 13 -21.46 21.70 -44.83
CA GLY A 13 -22.63 22.21 -44.09
C GLY A 13 -23.75 22.63 -45.06
N VAL A 14 -25.05 22.40 -44.73
CA VAL A 14 -26.26 23.21 -45.06
C VAL A 14 -27.57 22.38 -45.03
N ALA A 15 -28.59 22.91 -44.31
CA ALA A 15 -30.05 22.67 -44.42
C ALA A 15 -30.62 21.23 -44.21
N THR A 16 -31.91 21.00 -43.94
CA THR A 16 -33.12 21.86 -44.09
C THR A 16 -34.19 21.59 -43.00
N ALA A 17 -35.10 22.54 -42.80
CA ALA A 17 -36.16 22.55 -41.79
C ALA A 17 -37.43 21.74 -42.15
N TRP A 18 -38.32 21.54 -41.17
CA TRP A 18 -39.77 21.38 -41.35
C TRP A 18 -40.55 22.21 -40.31
N LEU A 19 -41.81 22.56 -40.65
CA LEU A 19 -42.57 23.70 -40.10
C LEU A 19 -43.83 23.30 -39.30
N VAL A 20 -44.38 24.29 -38.58
CA VAL A 20 -45.50 24.21 -37.61
C VAL A 20 -46.87 24.56 -38.23
N SER A 21 -47.95 23.92 -37.75
CA SER A 21 -49.37 24.37 -37.67
C SER A 21 -50.24 23.22 -37.12
N ALA A 22 -51.39 23.35 -36.44
CA ALA A 22 -52.12 24.43 -35.72
C ALA A 22 -53.14 23.72 -34.77
N ALA A 23 -54.09 24.28 -34.00
CA ALA A 23 -54.68 25.63 -33.89
C ALA A 23 -55.18 25.91 -32.44
N ALA A 24 -56.36 26.54 -32.25
CA ALA A 24 -56.88 27.07 -30.97
C ALA A 24 -58.19 26.41 -30.45
N LEU A 25 -58.49 26.60 -29.17
CA LEU A 25 -59.85 26.81 -28.63
C LEU A 25 -59.79 27.52 -27.26
N ALA A 26 -60.80 28.33 -26.95
CA ALA A 26 -60.82 29.24 -25.79
C ALA A 26 -62.08 29.06 -24.94
N PHE A 27 -62.00 29.41 -23.65
CA PHE A 27 -63.16 29.76 -22.81
C PHE A 27 -62.75 30.80 -21.76
N ALA A 28 -63.69 31.67 -21.37
CA ALA A 28 -63.47 32.81 -20.49
C ALA A 28 -64.45 32.81 -19.31
N ALA A 29 -64.07 33.46 -18.20
CA ALA A 29 -64.97 33.85 -17.11
C ALA A 29 -64.47 35.13 -16.42
N CYS A 30 -65.40 36.02 -16.05
CA CYS A 30 -65.18 37.23 -15.23
C CYS A 30 -64.97 36.85 -13.73
N SER A 31 -64.64 37.71 -12.76
CA SER A 31 -64.67 39.19 -12.61
C SER A 31 -63.54 39.60 -11.62
N THR A 32 -63.34 40.84 -11.13
CA THR A 32 -64.08 42.13 -11.15
C THR A 32 -63.04 43.28 -11.01
N ALA A 33 -63.43 44.55 -11.21
CA ALA A 33 -62.54 45.71 -11.05
C ALA A 33 -62.93 46.63 -9.87
N GLY A 34 -61.98 47.45 -9.39
CA GLY A 34 -62.18 48.57 -8.46
C GLY A 34 -61.16 49.69 -8.76
N GLY A 35 -61.62 50.95 -8.86
CA GLY A 35 -60.87 52.06 -9.46
C GLY A 35 -60.07 52.98 -8.51
N PRO A 36 -59.48 54.07 -9.04
CA PRO A 36 -58.42 54.86 -8.36
C PRO A 36 -58.82 56.28 -7.90
N HIS A 37 -58.14 56.81 -6.87
CA HIS A 37 -57.96 58.25 -6.51
C HIS A 37 -56.83 58.30 -5.44
N VAL A 38 -55.66 58.94 -5.56
CA VAL A 38 -55.20 60.31 -5.95
C VAL A 38 -55.39 61.38 -4.86
N THR A 39 -54.27 61.83 -4.25
CA THR A 39 -53.92 63.19 -3.72
C THR A 39 -52.65 63.12 -2.85
N PRO A 40 -51.88 64.20 -2.63
CA PRO A 40 -51.26 65.16 -3.58
C PRO A 40 -49.71 65.21 -3.38
N PRO A 41 -48.92 66.03 -4.12
CA PRO A 41 -47.45 65.96 -4.06
C PRO A 41 -46.83 66.89 -3.01
N GLU A 42 -45.63 66.54 -2.54
CA GLU A 42 -44.73 67.44 -1.80
C GLU A 42 -43.27 67.24 -2.30
N GLU A 43 -42.43 68.25 -2.10
CA GLU A 43 -41.31 68.58 -3.01
C GLU A 43 -40.06 67.68 -2.92
N GLU A 44 -39.32 67.65 -4.03
CA GLU A 44 -38.02 66.96 -4.15
C GLU A 44 -36.96 67.52 -3.18
N THR A 45 -36.22 66.62 -2.55
CA THR A 45 -34.86 66.91 -2.05
C THR A 45 -33.91 65.81 -2.55
N PRO A 46 -32.62 66.13 -2.79
CA PRO A 46 -31.74 65.32 -3.63
C PRO A 46 -31.46 63.94 -3.04
N PRO A 47 -31.11 62.94 -3.88
CA PRO A 47 -30.89 61.57 -3.43
C PRO A 47 -29.81 61.49 -2.35
N LYS A 48 -30.20 61.05 -1.15
CA LYS A 48 -29.27 60.62 -0.11
C LYS A 48 -28.45 59.44 -0.65
N GLN A 49 -27.15 59.46 -0.39
CA GLN A 49 -26.27 58.33 -0.66
C GLN A 49 -26.79 57.08 0.05
N GLU A 50 -26.90 56.00 -0.72
CA GLU A 50 -27.25 54.68 -0.25
C GLU A 50 -26.17 54.17 0.72
N PRO A 51 -26.52 53.51 1.85
CA PRO A 51 -25.52 52.95 2.74
C PRO A 51 -24.68 51.91 1.97
N PRO A 52 -23.37 51.80 2.24
CA PRO A 52 -22.51 50.86 1.52
C PRO A 52 -23.05 49.44 1.66
N PRO A 53 -23.00 48.62 0.59
CA PRO A 53 -23.47 47.25 0.64
C PRO A 53 -22.73 46.52 1.77
N LYS A 54 -23.47 45.73 2.55
CA LYS A 54 -22.86 44.80 3.51
C LYS A 54 -21.88 43.94 2.71
N GLN A 55 -20.61 43.94 3.10
CA GLN A 55 -19.64 43.02 2.51
C GLN A 55 -20.18 41.60 2.70
N GLU A 56 -20.36 40.89 1.59
CA GLU A 56 -20.52 39.43 1.67
C GLU A 56 -19.30 38.86 2.39
N PRO A 57 -19.47 37.83 3.23
CA PRO A 57 -18.32 37.10 3.75
C PRO A 57 -17.47 36.63 2.56
N PRO A 58 -16.13 36.70 2.64
CA PRO A 58 -15.28 36.27 1.54
C PRO A 58 -15.65 34.85 1.12
N PRO A 59 -15.63 34.54 -0.18
CA PRO A 59 -15.92 33.18 -0.65
C PRO A 59 -15.02 32.21 0.12
N LYS A 60 -15.59 31.09 0.56
CA LYS A 60 -14.80 30.00 1.16
C LYS A 60 -13.75 29.61 0.14
N GLN A 61 -12.50 29.99 0.38
CA GLN A 61 -11.38 29.48 -0.40
C GLN A 61 -11.27 28.00 -0.06
N ASP A 62 -11.28 27.15 -1.09
CA ASP A 62 -10.90 25.76 -0.92
C ASP A 62 -9.48 25.71 -0.32
N PRO A 63 -9.17 24.78 0.58
CA PRO A 63 -7.84 24.67 1.16
C PRO A 63 -6.78 24.56 0.04
N PRO A 64 -5.58 25.13 0.21
CA PRO A 64 -4.51 24.94 -0.76
C PRO A 64 -4.24 23.43 -0.91
N LEU A 65 -4.20 22.96 -2.15
CA LEU A 65 -3.95 21.55 -2.49
C LEU A 65 -2.57 21.07 -2.02
N THR A 66 -1.65 22.01 -1.76
CA THR A 66 -0.25 21.74 -1.38
C THR A 66 0.14 22.49 -0.12
N ALA A 67 1.07 21.90 0.62
CA ALA A 67 1.73 22.51 1.78
C ALA A 67 2.86 23.44 1.31
N GLU A 68 2.92 24.62 1.92
CA GLU A 68 3.91 25.67 1.69
C GLU A 68 5.32 25.13 1.94
N LEU A 69 6.24 25.30 0.98
CA LEU A 69 7.67 25.05 1.24
C LEU A 69 8.21 26.20 2.08
N VAL A 70 8.82 25.87 3.22
CA VAL A 70 9.29 26.85 4.18
C VAL A 70 10.77 27.17 3.94
N SER A 71 11.16 28.43 4.15
CA SER A 71 12.56 28.89 4.13
C SER A 71 13.12 28.95 5.56
N GLY A 72 14.29 28.33 5.77
CA GLY A 72 15.01 28.35 7.05
C GLY A 72 15.80 29.65 7.29
N GLN A 73 15.94 30.48 6.25
CA GLN A 73 16.56 31.81 6.29
C GLN A 73 15.61 32.91 6.78
N ASP A 74 14.30 32.67 6.76
CA ASP A 74 13.28 33.57 7.33
C ASP A 74 13.20 33.39 8.87
N PRO A 75 13.48 34.44 9.66
CA PRO A 75 13.42 34.37 11.12
C PRO A 75 12.04 34.00 11.69
N GLU A 76 10.94 34.25 10.97
CA GLU A 76 9.60 33.85 11.41
C GLU A 76 9.44 32.32 11.46
N ASN A 77 10.27 31.57 10.72
CA ASN A 77 10.22 30.10 10.66
C ASN A 77 11.23 29.42 11.60
N ALA A 78 11.93 30.17 12.47
CA ALA A 78 13.02 29.63 13.30
C ALA A 78 12.61 28.45 14.20
N TYR A 79 11.36 28.42 14.69
CA TYR A 79 10.84 27.29 15.49
C TYR A 79 10.71 25.99 14.68
N LEU A 80 10.50 26.09 13.35
CA LEU A 80 10.39 24.92 12.47
C LEU A 80 11.71 24.19 12.26
N ARG A 81 12.84 24.72 12.76
CA ARG A 81 14.12 24.00 12.83
C ARG A 81 14.03 22.72 13.66
N ALA A 82 13.14 22.69 14.64
CA ALA A 82 12.83 21.53 15.46
C ALA A 82 11.96 20.48 14.77
N VAL A 83 11.44 20.76 13.56
CA VAL A 83 10.77 19.77 12.71
C VAL A 83 11.80 19.17 11.75
N GLY A 84 11.72 17.86 11.53
CA GLY A 84 12.70 17.13 10.75
C GLY A 84 12.16 15.89 10.07
N SER A 85 12.90 15.39 9.09
CA SER A 85 12.63 14.08 8.49
C SER A 85 13.17 12.97 9.39
N LEU A 86 12.38 11.90 9.56
CA LEU A 86 12.78 10.65 10.20
C LEU A 86 12.96 9.62 9.08
N ASN A 87 14.17 9.07 8.94
CA ASN A 87 14.55 8.06 7.94
C ASN A 87 14.20 8.40 6.46
N ARG A 88 13.85 9.67 6.18
CA ARG A 88 13.38 10.23 4.90
C ARG A 88 11.98 9.80 4.44
N ASP A 89 11.26 8.97 5.19
CA ASP A 89 9.91 8.49 4.83
C ASP A 89 8.83 8.81 5.88
N CYS A 90 9.23 9.43 6.99
CA CYS A 90 8.36 10.03 8.00
C CYS A 90 8.86 11.42 8.46
N SER A 91 8.04 12.07 9.28
CA SER A 91 8.33 13.35 9.93
C SER A 91 8.45 13.17 11.45
N GLY A 92 9.07 14.13 12.14
CA GLY A 92 9.10 14.20 13.59
C GLY A 92 9.42 15.59 14.09
N SER A 93 9.32 15.80 15.41
CA SER A 93 9.71 17.06 16.03
C SER A 93 10.39 16.91 17.38
N LEU A 94 11.40 17.74 17.65
CA LEU A 94 12.01 17.89 18.97
C LEU A 94 11.03 18.61 19.89
N ILE A 95 10.64 17.98 20.99
CA ILE A 95 9.69 18.55 21.98
C ILE A 95 10.38 18.99 23.26
N LYS A 96 9.83 20.02 23.90
CA LYS A 96 10.36 20.58 25.14
C LYS A 96 9.92 19.77 26.36
N THR A 97 10.81 18.92 26.84
CA THR A 97 10.62 18.07 28.03
C THR A 97 11.18 18.67 29.31
N SER A 98 12.15 19.60 29.22
CA SER A 98 12.75 20.31 30.36
C SER A 98 13.27 21.69 29.98
N ASP A 99 13.55 22.52 30.99
CA ASP A 99 14.34 23.77 30.88
C ASP A 99 15.85 23.54 31.14
N LYS A 100 16.25 22.32 31.52
CA LYS A 100 17.65 22.00 31.86
C LYS A 100 18.44 21.61 30.60
N ALA A 101 19.61 22.21 30.43
CA ALA A 101 20.49 21.95 29.30
C ALA A 101 21.06 20.52 29.27
N ASP A 102 21.21 19.88 30.43
CA ASP A 102 21.70 18.50 30.59
C ASP A 102 20.58 17.44 30.57
N ALA A 103 19.32 17.84 30.34
CA ALA A 103 18.21 16.91 30.20
C ALA A 103 18.31 16.08 28.91
N PRO A 104 17.85 14.81 28.90
CA PRO A 104 17.70 14.03 27.68
C PRO A 104 16.72 14.69 26.70
N ALA A 105 17.08 14.73 25.42
CA ALA A 105 16.22 15.23 24.36
C ALA A 105 15.33 14.11 23.79
N TYR A 106 14.09 14.45 23.44
CA TYR A 106 13.15 13.52 22.82
C TYR A 106 12.55 14.07 21.54
N ALA A 107 12.50 13.21 20.51
CA ALA A 107 11.73 13.45 19.31
C ALA A 107 10.35 12.77 19.41
N LEU A 108 9.31 13.49 19.04
CA LEU A 108 7.94 13.03 18.92
C LEU A 108 7.62 12.72 17.46
N THR A 109 7.00 11.57 17.21
CA THR A 109 6.59 11.10 15.87
C THR A 109 5.40 10.13 15.97
N ALA A 110 4.97 9.54 14.85
CA ALA A 110 3.92 8.52 14.83
C ALA A 110 4.50 7.13 15.11
N GLY A 111 3.72 6.25 15.74
CA GLY A 111 4.10 4.87 16.04
C GLY A 111 4.46 4.08 14.79
N ARG A 112 3.74 4.31 13.68
CA ARG A 112 4.03 3.70 12.36
C ARG A 112 5.41 4.05 11.77
N CYS A 113 6.06 5.09 12.27
CA CYS A 113 7.33 5.60 11.73
C CYS A 113 8.56 5.00 12.41
N VAL A 114 8.41 4.54 13.65
CA VAL A 114 9.50 3.91 14.42
C VAL A 114 9.45 2.37 14.33
N MET A 115 8.29 1.83 13.92
CA MET A 115 8.01 0.41 13.93
C MET A 115 7.03 0.00 12.84
N TYR A 116 7.20 -1.23 12.33
CA TYR A 116 6.37 -1.76 11.27
C TYR A 116 4.88 -1.86 11.70
N PRO A 117 3.97 -1.06 11.11
CA PRO A 117 2.65 -0.80 11.68
C PRO A 117 1.67 -1.98 11.61
N PHE A 118 1.98 -2.99 10.80
CA PHE A 118 1.18 -4.22 10.69
C PHE A 118 1.74 -5.38 11.55
N HIS A 119 2.78 -5.15 12.36
CA HIS A 119 3.21 -6.11 13.37
C HIS A 119 2.11 -6.30 14.43
N ARG A 120 1.90 -7.53 14.93
CA ARG A 120 0.81 -7.84 15.87
C ARG A 120 0.77 -6.88 17.07
N SER A 121 1.94 -6.57 17.64
CA SER A 121 2.05 -5.69 18.80
C SER A 121 1.60 -4.26 18.51
N MET A 122 1.67 -3.77 17.27
CA MET A 122 1.21 -2.42 16.92
C MET A 122 -0.32 -2.30 16.94
N TYR A 123 -1.07 -3.39 16.72
CA TYR A 123 -2.53 -3.34 16.82
C TYR A 123 -3.05 -3.28 18.25
N PHE A 124 -2.34 -3.92 19.20
CA PHE A 124 -2.92 -4.27 20.51
C PHE A 124 -2.07 -3.86 21.71
N GLU A 125 -0.79 -3.54 21.55
CA GLU A 125 0.17 -3.37 22.64
C GLU A 125 0.67 -1.91 22.74
N VAL A 126 1.36 -1.62 23.84
CA VAL A 126 2.11 -0.37 24.07
C VAL A 126 3.52 -0.79 24.44
N GLY A 127 4.51 -0.29 23.71
CA GLY A 127 5.92 -0.45 24.05
C GLY A 127 6.38 0.72 24.91
N VAL A 128 6.96 0.43 26.08
CA VAL A 128 7.55 1.41 26.99
C VAL A 128 8.99 0.99 27.24
N ASP A 129 9.94 1.94 27.23
CA ASP A 129 11.37 1.68 27.47
C ASP A 129 11.99 0.60 26.57
N GLN A 130 11.71 0.68 25.27
CA GLN A 130 12.10 -0.33 24.28
C GLN A 130 13.49 -0.08 23.69
N THR A 131 14.23 -1.17 23.45
CA THR A 131 15.49 -1.12 22.69
C THR A 131 15.18 -0.97 21.20
N LEU A 132 15.94 -0.12 20.51
CA LEU A 132 15.79 0.08 19.07
C LEU A 132 16.28 -1.14 18.28
N VAL A 133 15.43 -1.65 17.39
CA VAL A 133 15.75 -2.76 16.47
C VAL A 133 16.50 -2.24 15.24
N ASP A 134 16.10 -1.07 14.75
CA ASP A 134 16.68 -0.36 13.61
C ASP A 134 17.23 1.02 14.04
N THR A 135 18.19 1.56 13.30
CA THR A 135 18.67 2.94 13.51
C THR A 135 17.57 3.92 13.11
N LEU A 136 17.15 4.78 14.05
CA LEU A 136 16.28 5.92 13.78
C LEU A 136 17.14 7.18 13.64
N THR A 137 17.09 7.85 12.51
CA THR A 137 17.84 9.10 12.26
C THR A 137 16.88 10.24 11.96
N PHE A 138 16.92 11.27 12.80
CA PHE A 138 16.21 12.54 12.61
C PHE A 138 17.16 13.57 11.99
N MET A 139 16.71 14.23 10.92
CA MET A 139 17.38 15.37 10.30
C MET A 139 16.61 16.65 10.61
N PHE A 140 17.12 17.45 11.54
CA PHE A 140 16.58 18.76 11.91
C PHE A 140 17.20 19.89 11.09
N ASN A 141 16.55 21.07 11.09
CA ASN A 141 16.89 22.20 10.21
C ASN A 141 16.81 21.86 8.70
N ASP A 142 15.96 20.89 8.33
CA ASP A 142 15.87 20.27 6.99
C ASP A 142 15.03 21.11 6.00
N PHE A 143 15.46 22.35 5.78
CA PHE A 143 14.91 23.25 4.75
C PHE A 143 15.72 23.16 3.46
N ASN A 144 15.08 23.49 2.33
CA ASN A 144 15.68 23.51 0.99
C ASN A 144 16.88 24.49 0.88
N ASP A 145 16.83 25.56 1.67
CA ASP A 145 17.84 26.63 1.73
C ASP A 145 18.78 26.51 2.94
N THR A 146 18.77 25.39 3.66
CA THR A 146 19.79 25.03 4.64
C THR A 146 20.94 24.29 3.95
N PRO A 147 22.19 24.81 3.99
CA PRO A 147 23.36 24.09 3.51
C PRO A 147 23.52 22.73 4.21
N ASP A 148 23.95 21.68 3.49
CA ASP A 148 24.00 20.31 4.06
C ASP A 148 24.81 20.21 5.37
N GLY A 149 25.86 21.02 5.53
CA GLY A 149 26.68 21.08 6.75
C GLY A 149 26.08 21.86 7.93
N GLU A 150 24.92 22.49 7.74
CA GLU A 150 24.15 23.21 8.77
C GLU A 150 22.87 22.46 9.19
N ARG A 151 22.59 21.29 8.59
CA ARG A 151 21.54 20.38 9.03
C ARG A 151 22.01 19.55 10.22
N VAL A 152 21.10 19.24 11.12
CA VAL A 152 21.45 18.64 12.43
C VAL A 152 20.94 17.20 12.47
N GLU A 153 21.87 16.25 12.44
CA GLU A 153 21.60 14.83 12.63
C GLU A 153 21.54 14.48 14.13
N ALA A 154 20.41 13.91 14.56
CA ALA A 154 20.25 13.28 15.86
C ALA A 154 19.73 11.85 15.68
N ARG A 155 20.25 10.90 16.46
CA ARG A 155 19.91 9.48 16.37
C ARG A 155 19.10 9.05 17.56
N GLY A 156 18.09 8.20 17.34
CA GLY A 156 17.42 7.52 18.44
C GLY A 156 18.40 6.59 19.18
N VAL A 157 18.35 6.61 20.50
CA VAL A 157 19.07 5.65 21.37
C VAL A 157 18.12 4.71 22.12
N ARG A 158 16.87 5.14 22.34
CA ARG A 158 15.86 4.41 23.12
C ARG A 158 14.46 4.80 22.64
N LEU A 159 13.58 3.82 22.53
CA LEU A 159 12.17 4.06 22.22
C LEU A 159 11.39 4.12 23.53
N ALA A 160 11.33 5.33 24.10
CA ALA A 160 10.76 5.57 25.43
C ALA A 160 9.27 5.21 25.50
N TYR A 161 8.55 5.44 24.40
CA TYR A 161 7.13 5.07 24.23
C TYR A 161 6.81 4.80 22.76
N VAL A 162 5.97 3.79 22.48
CA VAL A 162 5.40 3.52 21.16
C VAL A 162 4.03 2.86 21.27
N THR A 163 3.06 3.29 20.47
CA THR A 163 1.83 2.53 20.24
C THR A 163 1.15 2.88 18.93
N MET A 164 0.34 1.94 18.43
CA MET A 164 -0.75 2.19 17.47
C MET A 164 -2.13 1.76 18.03
N LYS A 165 -2.20 1.29 19.30
CA LYS A 165 -3.42 1.02 20.05
C LYS A 165 -3.98 2.34 20.59
N GLY A 166 -5.17 2.74 20.14
CA GLY A 166 -5.88 3.93 20.62
C GLY A 166 -5.30 5.26 20.15
N ALA A 167 -3.99 5.35 19.92
CA ALA A 167 -3.29 6.47 19.31
C ALA A 167 -2.14 5.93 18.43
N ASP A 168 -1.73 6.67 17.40
CA ASP A 168 -0.54 6.37 16.58
C ASP A 168 0.60 7.32 16.95
N LEU A 169 1.46 6.88 17.88
CA LEU A 169 2.35 7.77 18.62
C LEU A 169 3.65 7.08 19.02
N ALA A 170 4.78 7.79 18.93
CA ALA A 170 6.06 7.35 19.45
C ALA A 170 6.89 8.52 20.00
N LEU A 171 7.64 8.22 21.07
CA LEU A 171 8.58 9.10 21.73
C LEU A 171 9.97 8.45 21.73
N VAL A 172 10.92 9.08 21.07
CA VAL A 172 12.28 8.55 20.86
C VAL A 172 13.27 9.42 21.63
N GLU A 173 14.03 8.84 22.56
CA GLU A 173 15.16 9.51 23.20
C GLU A 173 16.32 9.60 22.20
N LEU A 174 16.98 10.76 22.14
CA LEU A 174 18.03 11.07 21.18
C LEU A 174 19.44 10.91 21.78
N ASP A 175 20.43 10.73 20.91
CA ASP A 175 21.88 10.70 21.25
C ASP A 175 22.46 12.08 21.63
N ARG A 176 21.59 13.02 22.05
CA ARG A 176 21.89 14.40 22.41
C ARG A 176 21.05 14.83 23.61
N THR A 177 21.59 15.75 24.39
CA THR A 177 20.85 16.52 25.39
C THR A 177 20.10 17.70 24.77
N VAL A 178 19.14 18.25 25.51
CA VAL A 178 18.40 19.47 25.12
C VAL A 178 19.35 20.62 24.80
N GLY A 179 20.36 20.85 25.66
CA GLY A 179 21.32 21.94 25.51
C GLY A 179 22.27 21.78 24.33
N GLU A 180 22.61 20.54 23.94
CA GLU A 180 23.41 20.27 22.74
C GLU A 180 22.64 20.62 21.45
N LEU A 181 21.34 20.29 21.40
CA LEU A 181 20.49 20.65 20.25
C LEU A 181 20.22 22.16 20.17
N GLN A 182 20.00 22.82 21.31
CA GLN A 182 19.91 24.29 21.38
C GLN A 182 21.21 24.98 20.94
N ALA A 183 22.38 24.45 21.32
CA ALA A 183 23.67 24.95 20.87
C ALA A 183 23.90 24.81 19.35
N LEU A 184 23.18 23.88 18.71
CA LEU A 184 23.12 23.71 17.25
C LEU A 184 21.97 24.52 16.59
N GLY A 185 21.25 25.35 17.36
CA GLY A 185 20.18 26.21 16.87
C GLY A 185 18.82 25.52 16.71
N ILE A 186 18.63 24.35 17.32
CA ILE A 186 17.38 23.58 17.32
C ILE A 186 16.69 23.77 18.67
N GLU A 187 15.71 24.69 18.73
CA GLU A 187 14.96 25.00 19.96
C GLU A 187 13.75 24.06 20.12
N PRO A 188 13.64 23.26 21.20
CA PRO A 188 12.53 22.33 21.40
C PRO A 188 11.15 22.99 21.42
N LEU A 189 10.18 22.40 20.72
CA LEU A 189 8.81 22.93 20.66
C LEU A 189 8.06 22.71 21.99
N PRO A 190 7.43 23.74 22.58
CA PRO A 190 6.64 23.57 23.80
C PRO A 190 5.41 22.69 23.57
N LEU A 191 5.02 21.90 24.56
CA LEU A 191 3.78 21.11 24.55
C LEU A 191 2.57 21.96 24.99
N ALA A 192 1.38 21.64 24.50
CA ALA A 192 0.12 22.28 24.92
C ALA A 192 -0.55 21.53 26.08
N ASP A 193 -1.09 22.28 27.05
CA ASP A 193 -1.85 21.72 28.19
C ASP A 193 -3.30 21.33 27.84
N ALA A 194 -3.82 21.83 26.72
CA ALA A 194 -5.20 21.66 26.28
C ALA A 194 -5.32 21.87 24.76
N PRO A 195 -6.30 21.23 24.09
CA PRO A 195 -6.48 21.35 22.64
C PRO A 195 -6.94 22.76 22.23
N PRO A 196 -6.65 23.21 21.00
CA PRO A 196 -7.21 24.45 20.44
C PRO A 196 -8.74 24.40 20.39
N ALA A 197 -9.40 25.56 20.46
CA ALA A 197 -10.84 25.63 20.29
C ALA A 197 -11.24 25.45 18.81
N ALA A 198 -12.45 24.95 18.58
CA ALA A 198 -12.99 24.79 17.23
C ALA A 198 -12.96 26.12 16.45
N GLY A 199 -12.25 26.14 15.33
CA GLY A 199 -12.05 27.32 14.50
C GLY A 199 -10.79 28.14 14.82
N ASP A 200 -10.02 27.82 15.88
CA ASP A 200 -8.74 28.48 16.16
C ASP A 200 -7.73 28.22 15.03
N PRO A 201 -6.80 29.14 14.75
CA PRO A 201 -5.72 28.91 13.78
C PRO A 201 -4.79 27.79 14.26
N ILE A 202 -4.50 26.85 13.36
CA ILE A 202 -3.54 25.77 13.60
C ILE A 202 -2.62 25.58 12.40
N GLU A 203 -1.55 24.84 12.62
CA GLU A 203 -0.53 24.52 11.64
C GLU A 203 -0.15 23.04 11.72
N LEU A 204 -0.03 22.37 10.57
CA LEU A 204 0.69 21.11 10.46
C LEU A 204 2.06 21.38 9.82
N ALA A 205 3.14 20.98 10.49
CA ALA A 205 4.50 21.07 9.98
C ALA A 205 5.06 19.67 9.73
N VAL A 206 5.54 19.42 8.52
CA VAL A 206 5.78 18.06 7.99
C VAL A 206 6.91 18.06 6.95
N VAL A 207 7.56 16.91 6.71
CA VAL A 207 8.49 16.68 5.59
C VAL A 207 7.89 15.62 4.63
N PRO A 208 6.87 15.99 3.83
CA PRO A 208 6.17 15.04 2.98
C PRO A 208 6.93 14.74 1.69
N LEU A 209 6.81 13.49 1.24
CA LEU A 209 7.26 13.01 -0.07
C LEU A 209 6.22 13.29 -1.17
N GLY A 210 4.95 13.44 -0.81
CA GLY A 210 3.88 13.76 -1.75
C GLY A 210 2.63 14.29 -1.06
N HIS A 211 1.56 14.45 -1.83
CA HIS A 211 0.24 14.88 -1.37
C HIS A 211 -0.87 14.12 -2.11
N ASP A 212 -2.12 14.28 -1.66
CA ASP A 212 -3.27 13.87 -2.44
C ASP A 212 -3.27 14.59 -3.81
N GLY A 213 -2.95 13.86 -4.89
CA GLY A 213 -2.80 14.38 -6.25
C GLY A 213 -1.38 14.38 -6.85
N GLY A 214 -0.33 14.00 -6.12
CA GLY A 214 1.02 13.86 -6.71
C GLY A 214 2.18 13.84 -5.71
N GLU A 215 3.40 13.86 -6.24
CA GLU A 215 4.65 13.96 -5.46
C GLU A 215 5.09 15.41 -5.25
N TYR A 216 5.85 15.67 -4.19
CA TYR A 216 6.56 16.94 -4.06
C TYR A 216 7.93 16.85 -4.76
N PRO A 217 8.32 17.85 -5.59
CA PRO A 217 9.65 17.87 -6.21
C PRO A 217 10.80 17.98 -5.21
N GLU A 218 10.51 18.42 -3.98
CA GLU A 218 11.46 18.79 -2.95
C GLU A 218 10.93 18.35 -1.58
N THR A 219 11.70 17.49 -0.91
CA THR A 219 11.34 16.76 0.32
C THR A 219 11.98 17.42 1.54
N PHE A 220 11.45 18.59 1.91
CA PHE A 220 11.92 19.43 3.00
C PHE A 220 10.76 19.88 3.90
N VAL A 221 11.07 20.58 4.99
CA VAL A 221 10.06 21.14 5.90
C VAL A 221 9.04 21.98 5.13
N ARG A 222 7.79 21.52 5.19
CA ARG A 222 6.60 22.15 4.64
C ARG A 222 5.58 22.43 5.73
N ARG A 223 4.71 23.39 5.45
CA ARG A 223 3.69 23.90 6.36
C ARG A 223 2.32 23.92 5.70
N ALA A 224 1.31 23.43 6.40
CA ALA A 224 -0.09 23.64 6.06
C ALA A 224 -0.77 24.43 7.19
N ARG A 225 -1.22 25.66 6.90
CA ARG A 225 -2.01 26.48 7.83
C ARG A 225 -3.50 26.24 7.60
N CYS A 226 -4.25 25.92 8.65
CA CYS A 226 -5.70 25.77 8.58
C CYS A 226 -6.37 26.20 9.91
N ARG A 227 -7.53 25.61 10.23
CA ARG A 227 -8.25 25.82 11.48
C ARG A 227 -8.62 24.49 12.10
N GLU A 228 -8.65 24.45 13.42
CA GLU A 228 -9.08 23.27 14.16
C GLU A 228 -10.57 22.98 13.91
N GLY A 229 -10.92 21.70 13.76
CA GLY A 229 -12.29 21.27 13.53
C GLY A 229 -13.17 21.35 14.77
N ALA A 230 -14.49 21.32 14.56
CA ALA A 230 -15.47 21.24 15.64
C ALA A 230 -15.80 19.81 16.09
N ARG A 231 -15.00 18.82 15.66
CA ARG A 231 -15.33 17.39 15.76
C ARG A 231 -14.11 16.60 16.21
N ARG A 232 -14.37 15.62 17.08
CA ARG A 232 -13.37 14.70 17.65
C ARG A 232 -13.88 13.25 17.59
N PRO A 233 -13.87 12.61 16.41
CA PRO A 233 -14.38 11.26 16.24
C PRO A 233 -13.32 10.22 16.65
N ASN A 234 -13.77 8.99 16.89
CA ASN A 234 -12.86 7.85 16.75
C ASN A 234 -12.61 7.62 15.25
N VAL A 235 -11.44 7.08 14.91
CA VAL A 235 -11.01 6.85 13.53
C VAL A 235 -10.60 5.41 13.34
N VAL A 236 -11.09 4.79 12.26
CA VAL A 236 -10.67 3.45 11.80
C VAL A 236 -9.91 3.57 10.48
N GLU A 237 -8.68 3.07 10.46
CA GLU A 237 -7.85 2.88 9.26
C GLU A 237 -7.30 1.44 9.31
N HIS A 238 -7.65 0.59 8.33
CA HIS A 238 -7.31 -0.84 8.37
C HIS A 238 -7.74 -1.48 9.72
N GLN A 239 -6.86 -2.18 10.43
CA GLN A 239 -7.12 -2.77 11.75
C GLN A 239 -6.92 -1.79 12.91
N TRP A 240 -6.37 -0.59 12.66
CA TRP A 240 -6.13 0.41 13.70
C TRP A 240 -7.42 1.16 14.06
N HIS A 241 -7.59 1.38 15.37
CA HIS A 241 -8.69 2.16 15.95
C HIS A 241 -8.09 3.22 16.87
N TRP A 242 -8.15 4.48 16.45
CA TRP A 242 -7.72 5.62 17.25
C TRP A 242 -8.91 6.35 17.84
N VAL A 243 -8.73 6.91 19.03
CA VAL A 243 -9.80 7.56 19.79
C VAL A 243 -9.63 9.07 19.81
N ASP A 244 -10.75 9.80 19.84
CA ASP A 244 -10.77 11.24 20.12
C ASP A 244 -9.81 12.08 19.23
N MET A 245 -9.73 11.74 17.95
CA MET A 245 -8.77 12.32 17.01
C MET A 245 -9.12 13.78 16.67
N HIS A 246 -8.11 14.64 16.58
CA HIS A 246 -8.27 15.95 15.94
C HIS A 246 -8.59 15.79 14.46
N VAL A 247 -9.54 16.57 13.94
CA VAL A 247 -9.89 16.59 12.52
C VAL A 247 -9.82 18.01 11.99
N ASN A 248 -9.03 18.23 10.96
CA ASN A 248 -8.89 19.53 10.32
C ASN A 248 -8.83 19.40 8.80
N ALA A 249 -8.72 20.55 8.12
CA ALA A 249 -8.64 20.64 6.66
C ALA A 249 -7.27 21.17 6.18
N CYS A 250 -6.19 20.86 6.90
CA CYS A 250 -4.84 21.18 6.47
C CYS A 250 -4.46 20.27 5.29
N GLY A 251 -4.48 20.85 4.09
CA GLY A 251 -4.18 20.16 2.83
C GLY A 251 -2.68 19.92 2.60
N GLY A 252 -2.36 19.27 1.48
CA GLY A 252 -0.97 18.97 1.10
C GLY A 252 -0.31 17.83 1.87
N MET A 253 -1.09 17.03 2.62
CA MET A 253 -0.62 15.84 3.33
C MET A 253 -0.52 14.63 2.40
N GLY A 254 0.45 13.74 2.68
CA GLY A 254 0.77 12.56 1.90
C GLY A 254 1.79 11.64 2.58
N PRO A 255 2.39 10.67 1.87
CA PRO A 255 3.53 9.90 2.37
C PRO A 255 4.65 10.84 2.86
N GLY A 256 5.39 10.46 3.90
CA GLY A 256 6.37 11.35 4.56
C GLY A 256 5.78 12.25 5.66
N ALA A 257 4.50 12.65 5.57
CA ALA A 257 3.92 13.60 6.53
C ALA A 257 3.70 13.03 7.94
N ALA A 258 3.47 11.72 8.06
CA ALA A 258 3.17 11.06 9.33
C ALA A 258 4.24 11.35 10.39
N GLY A 259 3.82 11.70 11.60
CA GLY A 259 4.69 12.06 12.72
C GLY A 259 5.03 13.54 12.86
N GLY A 260 4.68 14.40 11.88
CA GLY A 260 4.88 15.84 12.00
C GLY A 260 3.94 16.49 13.04
N PRO A 261 4.38 17.53 13.77
CA PRO A 261 3.57 18.16 14.81
C PRO A 261 2.38 18.95 14.25
N ALA A 262 1.27 18.91 15.00
CA ALA A 262 0.18 19.86 14.93
C ALA A 262 0.40 20.95 16.00
N ILE A 263 0.48 22.21 15.56
CA ILE A 263 0.95 23.37 16.32
C ILE A 263 -0.16 24.42 16.45
N ASP A 264 -0.36 24.96 17.66
CA ASP A 264 -1.35 26.01 17.94
C ASP A 264 -0.84 27.43 17.58
N GLU A 265 -1.73 28.43 17.66
CA GLU A 265 -1.39 29.85 17.42
C GLU A 265 -0.26 30.41 18.31
N ARG A 266 0.18 29.69 19.36
CA ARG A 266 1.24 30.07 20.30
C ARG A 266 2.55 29.31 20.04
N GLY A 267 2.62 28.51 18.98
CA GLY A 267 3.79 27.69 18.66
C GLY A 267 3.92 26.43 19.52
N ARG A 268 2.82 25.95 20.14
CA ARG A 268 2.83 24.77 21.01
C ARG A 268 2.28 23.54 20.27
N VAL A 269 2.96 22.40 20.43
CA VAL A 269 2.50 21.10 19.90
C VAL A 269 1.32 20.61 20.72
N PHE A 270 0.18 20.45 20.06
CA PHE A 270 -1.04 19.88 20.67
C PHE A 270 -1.38 18.49 20.11
N GLY A 271 -0.82 18.13 18.95
CA GLY A 271 -1.03 16.81 18.36
C GLY A 271 0.10 16.35 17.44
N VAL A 272 -0.02 15.11 16.97
CA VAL A 272 0.89 14.49 15.99
C VAL A 272 0.07 14.06 14.78
N PHE A 273 0.44 14.51 13.58
CA PHE A 273 -0.24 14.13 12.36
C PHE A 273 -0.06 12.64 12.05
N THR A 274 -1.17 11.96 11.75
CA THR A 274 -1.24 10.50 11.63
C THR A 274 -1.57 10.05 10.22
N THR A 275 -2.70 10.52 9.69
CA THR A 275 -3.22 10.11 8.38
C THR A 275 -4.14 11.20 7.80
N TYR A 276 -4.49 11.07 6.54
CA TYR A 276 -5.36 11.96 5.78
C TYR A 276 -6.27 11.13 4.88
N PHE A 277 -7.34 11.76 4.40
CA PHE A 277 -8.20 11.17 3.38
C PHE A 277 -7.66 11.45 1.98
N THR A 278 -7.32 10.41 1.22
CA THR A 278 -6.99 10.52 -0.21
C THR A 278 -8.23 10.47 -1.11
N SER A 279 -8.18 11.21 -2.22
CA SER A 279 -9.10 11.13 -3.34
C SER A 279 -9.17 9.74 -4.00
N VAL A 280 -8.13 8.91 -3.87
CA VAL A 280 -8.13 7.53 -4.36
C VAL A 280 -9.09 6.68 -3.52
N THR A 281 -10.28 6.43 -4.05
CA THR A 281 -11.28 5.61 -3.35
C THR A 281 -10.92 4.12 -3.48
N PRO A 282 -10.59 3.41 -2.38
CA PRO A 282 -10.39 1.97 -2.39
C PRO A 282 -11.72 1.23 -2.62
N LEU A 283 -11.65 -0.05 -2.98
CA LEU A 283 -12.84 -0.91 -3.08
C LEU A 283 -13.59 -1.09 -1.76
N ASP A 284 -12.94 -0.78 -0.63
CA ASP A 284 -13.50 -0.91 0.71
C ASP A 284 -13.17 0.30 1.59
N THR A 285 -14.22 0.86 2.19
CA THR A 285 -14.12 1.92 3.21
C THR A 285 -13.22 1.52 4.39
N CYS A 286 -12.64 2.56 5.02
CA CYS A 286 -11.85 2.48 6.25
C CYS A 286 -10.51 1.74 6.06
N TYR A 287 -9.77 2.08 5.00
CA TYR A 287 -8.52 1.43 4.61
C TYR A 287 -7.34 2.39 4.67
N GLN A 288 -6.11 1.92 4.44
CA GLN A 288 -4.91 2.77 4.49
C GLN A 288 -5.04 3.97 3.53
N GLY A 289 -4.93 5.20 4.04
CA GLY A 289 -5.15 6.45 3.28
C GLY A 289 -6.62 6.82 3.07
N TYR A 290 -7.56 5.94 3.45
CA TYR A 290 -9.00 6.16 3.43
C TYR A 290 -9.58 5.91 4.84
N PRO A 291 -9.15 6.68 5.86
CA PRO A 291 -9.67 6.56 7.22
C PRO A 291 -11.17 6.86 7.29
N CYS A 292 -11.88 6.14 8.16
CA CYS A 292 -13.26 6.43 8.49
C CYS A 292 -13.38 7.08 9.87
N GLU A 293 -14.18 8.12 9.95
CA GLU A 293 -14.77 8.56 11.22
C GLU A 293 -15.85 7.56 11.64
N VAL A 294 -15.89 7.20 12.92
CA VAL A 294 -16.84 6.22 13.48
C VAL A 294 -17.39 6.65 14.84
N GLY A 295 -18.51 6.05 15.22
CA GLY A 295 -19.18 6.27 16.51
C GLY A 295 -20.28 7.33 16.47
N GLY A 296 -20.90 7.59 17.62
CA GLY A 296 -21.97 8.60 17.75
C GLY A 296 -23.34 8.16 17.22
N GLY A 297 -23.53 6.87 16.93
CA GLY A 297 -24.77 6.32 16.35
C GLY A 297 -24.87 6.47 14.83
N GLU A 298 -23.80 6.92 14.16
CA GLU A 298 -23.73 7.07 12.71
C GLU A 298 -22.80 5.99 12.09
N PRO A 299 -23.12 5.45 10.90
CA PRO A 299 -22.28 4.49 10.19
C PRO A 299 -20.88 5.03 9.86
N GLU A 300 -19.92 4.12 9.61
CA GLU A 300 -18.57 4.50 9.23
C GLU A 300 -18.54 5.40 7.98
N ARG A 301 -17.78 6.51 8.04
CA ARG A 301 -17.71 7.47 6.92
C ARG A 301 -16.31 7.98 6.64
N GLY A 302 -15.92 7.95 5.38
CA GLY A 302 -14.79 8.73 4.89
C GLY A 302 -15.16 10.22 4.77
N VAL A 303 -14.25 11.13 5.12
CA VAL A 303 -14.46 12.58 5.01
C VAL A 303 -13.39 13.20 4.11
N GLN A 304 -13.81 13.67 2.93
CA GLN A 304 -12.90 14.21 1.93
C GLN A 304 -12.14 15.45 2.43
N GLY A 305 -10.83 15.46 2.21
CA GLY A 305 -9.94 16.55 2.62
C GLY A 305 -9.70 16.64 4.14
N ALA A 306 -10.13 15.64 4.91
CA ALA A 306 -9.83 15.57 6.34
C ALA A 306 -8.38 15.10 6.57
N SER A 307 -7.69 15.81 7.44
CA SER A 307 -6.39 15.46 8.01
C SER A 307 -6.58 15.18 9.50
N TYR A 308 -5.95 14.10 9.99
CA TYR A 308 -6.16 13.57 11.33
C TYR A 308 -4.88 13.61 12.15
N ALA A 309 -4.98 14.08 13.39
CA ALA A 309 -3.88 14.09 14.34
C ALA A 309 -4.28 13.49 15.70
N VAL A 310 -3.37 12.72 16.29
CA VAL A 310 -3.45 12.24 17.68
C VAL A 310 -3.29 13.43 18.61
N ASP A 311 -4.15 13.54 19.65
CA ASP A 311 -4.00 14.51 20.73
C ASP A 311 -2.81 14.12 21.64
N VAL A 312 -1.92 15.07 21.93
CA VAL A 312 -0.80 14.89 22.88
C VAL A 312 -0.85 15.90 24.04
N THR A 313 -2.02 16.51 24.27
CA THR A 313 -2.18 17.54 25.28
C THR A 313 -2.06 16.96 26.69
N GLY A 314 -1.37 17.69 27.56
CA GLY A 314 -1.03 17.18 28.90
C GLY A 314 0.10 16.14 28.95
N MET A 315 0.69 15.73 27.81
CA MET A 315 1.88 14.85 27.76
C MET A 315 3.06 15.39 28.58
N ALA A 316 3.14 16.72 28.78
CA ALA A 316 4.14 17.34 29.65
C ALA A 316 4.17 16.77 31.09
N ARG A 317 3.08 16.16 31.56
CA ARG A 317 2.98 15.51 32.89
C ARG A 317 3.60 14.11 32.93
N CYS A 318 4.00 13.55 31.79
CA CYS A 318 4.75 12.31 31.67
C CYS A 318 6.26 12.53 31.80
N PHE A 319 6.72 13.76 32.08
CA PHE A 319 8.11 14.10 32.30
C PHE A 319 8.33 14.66 33.71
N ASP A 320 9.44 14.30 34.34
CA ASP A 320 9.87 14.89 35.61
C ASP A 320 10.57 16.25 35.43
N ALA A 321 11.02 16.87 36.53
CA ALA A 321 11.73 18.15 36.48
C ALA A 321 13.15 18.05 35.89
N GLU A 322 13.66 16.83 35.71
CA GLU A 322 14.94 16.46 35.12
C GLU A 322 14.79 16.17 33.61
N GLY A 323 13.55 16.04 33.09
CA GLY A 323 13.22 15.75 31.70
C GLY A 323 13.10 14.27 31.38
N TRP A 324 13.14 13.37 32.38
CA TRP A 324 12.97 11.93 32.16
C TRP A 324 11.50 11.57 31.94
N PHE A 325 11.26 10.74 30.92
CA PHE A 325 9.93 10.20 30.64
C PHE A 325 9.57 9.06 31.59
N ASP A 326 8.40 9.16 32.23
CA ASP A 326 7.76 8.11 33.02
C ASP A 326 6.26 8.07 32.71
N VAL A 327 5.80 7.00 32.06
CA VAL A 327 4.38 6.80 31.73
C VAL A 327 3.52 6.56 32.98
N SER A 328 4.11 6.13 34.09
CA SER A 328 3.44 5.91 35.37
C SER A 328 3.33 7.19 36.22
N ALA A 329 3.90 8.31 35.74
CA ALA A 329 3.87 9.60 36.44
C ALA A 329 2.43 10.08 36.70
N ALA A 330 2.22 10.65 37.89
CA ALA A 330 0.89 11.03 38.35
C ALA A 330 0.26 12.13 37.47
N GLY A 331 -0.73 11.73 36.66
CA GLY A 331 -1.42 12.62 35.74
C GLY A 331 -0.83 12.68 34.33
N CYS A 332 0.11 11.80 33.98
CA CYS A 332 0.42 11.48 32.58
C CYS A 332 -0.87 11.04 31.86
N ALA A 333 -1.04 11.49 30.61
CA ALA A 333 -2.25 11.27 29.81
C ALA A 333 -2.15 10.11 28.80
N LEU A 334 -0.98 9.45 28.73
CA LEU A 334 -0.73 8.34 27.82
C LEU A 334 -1.23 7.01 28.39
N ASP A 335 -1.40 6.03 27.51
CA ASP A 335 -1.75 4.66 27.89
C ASP A 335 -0.59 4.04 28.68
N PRO A 336 -0.76 3.70 29.97
CA PRO A 336 0.33 3.14 30.78
C PRO A 336 0.68 1.69 30.38
N GLY A 337 -0.04 1.11 29.42
CA GLY A 337 0.10 -0.27 28.99
C GLY A 337 -1.00 -1.18 29.54
N GLY A 338 -0.82 -2.48 29.33
CA GLY A 338 -1.87 -3.48 29.50
C GLY A 338 -2.66 -3.71 28.22
N HIS A 339 -2.85 -4.98 27.89
CA HIS A 339 -3.47 -5.42 26.66
C HIS A 339 -3.89 -6.89 26.74
N ALA A 340 -4.90 -7.27 25.97
CA ALA A 340 -5.20 -8.67 25.76
C ALA A 340 -4.12 -9.34 24.89
N SER A 341 -3.52 -10.40 25.45
CA SER A 341 -2.45 -11.20 24.84
C SER A 341 -3.01 -12.14 23.76
N LEU A 342 -2.67 -11.95 22.48
CA LEU A 342 -3.13 -12.81 21.37
C LEU A 342 -1.97 -13.57 20.72
N GLY A 343 -2.16 -14.84 20.39
CA GLY A 343 -1.18 -15.63 19.63
C GLY A 343 -1.03 -15.16 18.18
N GLU A 344 -2.16 -14.87 17.53
CA GLU A 344 -2.27 -14.50 16.11
C GLU A 344 -3.13 -13.25 15.96
N THR A 345 -2.89 -12.43 14.92
CA THR A 345 -3.80 -11.33 14.57
C THR A 345 -5.08 -11.91 13.94
N PRO A 346 -6.28 -11.68 14.50
CA PRO A 346 -7.52 -12.20 13.91
C PRO A 346 -7.79 -11.57 12.55
N SER A 347 -8.40 -12.33 11.63
CA SER A 347 -8.80 -11.76 10.33
C SER A 347 -9.82 -10.63 10.52
N ARG A 348 -9.51 -9.48 9.91
CA ARG A 348 -10.37 -8.29 9.87
C ARG A 348 -11.71 -8.55 9.17
N ILE A 349 -11.82 -9.55 8.31
CA ILE A 349 -13.05 -9.81 7.55
C ILE A 349 -13.88 -10.92 8.19
N ALA A 350 -15.19 -10.68 8.25
CA ALA A 350 -16.21 -11.69 8.48
C ALA A 350 -17.11 -11.79 7.24
N THR A 351 -16.99 -12.91 6.51
CA THR A 351 -17.91 -13.28 5.43
C THR A 351 -18.75 -14.47 5.92
N PRO A 352 -20.06 -14.31 6.13
CA PRO A 352 -20.94 -15.43 6.46
C PRO A 352 -20.88 -16.53 5.39
N THR A 353 -21.05 -17.79 5.79
CA THR A 353 -20.98 -18.92 4.85
C THR A 353 -22.13 -18.90 3.84
N LEU A 354 -21.88 -19.39 2.63
CA LEU A 354 -22.91 -19.58 1.62
C LEU A 354 -23.79 -20.79 2.00
N GLY A 355 -24.98 -20.52 2.55
CA GLY A 355 -25.94 -21.54 2.95
C GLY A 355 -27.31 -20.95 3.34
N GLU A 356 -28.30 -21.81 3.55
CA GLU A 356 -29.60 -21.43 4.14
C GLU A 356 -29.88 -22.28 5.40
N PRO A 357 -29.81 -21.68 6.62
CA PRO A 357 -29.36 -20.32 6.92
C PRO A 357 -27.84 -20.16 6.72
N PRO A 358 -27.33 -18.94 6.47
CA PRO A 358 -25.90 -18.67 6.48
C PRO A 358 -25.35 -18.75 7.91
N GLU A 359 -24.20 -19.41 8.10
CA GLU A 359 -23.54 -19.42 9.40
C GLU A 359 -22.64 -18.18 9.55
N PRO A 360 -22.76 -17.41 10.65
CA PRO A 360 -21.92 -16.26 10.90
C PRO A 360 -20.46 -16.69 11.12
N SER A 361 -19.51 -15.90 10.61
CA SER A 361 -18.08 -16.11 10.92
C SER A 361 -17.84 -15.97 12.42
N GLY A 362 -16.92 -16.75 12.98
CA GLY A 362 -16.43 -16.54 14.35
C GLY A 362 -15.53 -15.31 14.48
N TRP A 363 -15.39 -14.79 15.69
CA TRP A 363 -14.37 -13.78 16.01
C TRP A 363 -12.96 -14.35 15.84
N GLY A 364 -12.74 -15.64 16.13
CA GLY A 364 -11.45 -16.30 15.91
C GLY A 364 -10.35 -15.82 16.86
N VAL A 365 -10.72 -15.20 17.98
CA VAL A 365 -9.79 -14.65 18.97
C VAL A 365 -9.40 -15.75 19.95
N ARG A 366 -8.09 -16.03 20.04
CA ARG A 366 -7.52 -16.88 21.10
C ARG A 366 -6.63 -16.03 21.99
N LEU A 367 -7.03 -15.89 23.24
CA LEU A 367 -6.20 -15.25 24.26
C LEU A 367 -5.15 -16.21 24.77
N SER A 368 -4.01 -15.69 25.18
CA SER A 368 -2.92 -16.42 25.82
C SER A 368 -2.82 -16.02 27.29
N PRO A 369 -2.65 -16.96 28.25
CA PRO A 369 -2.35 -16.63 29.65
C PRO A 369 -0.98 -15.96 29.83
N THR A 370 -0.14 -15.97 28.78
CA THR A 370 1.18 -15.35 28.72
C THR A 370 1.36 -14.68 27.35
N SER A 371 1.48 -13.35 27.27
CA SER A 371 2.07 -12.71 26.09
C SER A 371 3.57 -12.57 26.29
N GLY A 372 4.36 -12.95 25.28
CA GLY A 372 5.57 -12.19 25.01
C GLY A 372 5.15 -10.79 24.56
N THR A 373 5.33 -9.82 25.44
CA THR A 373 5.21 -8.39 25.14
C THR A 373 6.36 -7.92 24.26
N PHE A 374 6.26 -6.66 23.84
CA PHE A 374 7.35 -5.79 23.42
C PHE A 374 8.76 -6.06 24.01
N ASP A 375 8.92 -6.08 25.35
CA ASP A 375 10.20 -6.34 26.03
C ASP A 375 10.48 -7.83 26.29
N GLY A 376 9.60 -8.72 25.84
CA GLY A 376 9.68 -10.16 26.10
C GLY A 376 9.34 -10.54 27.55
N SER A 377 8.72 -9.64 28.33
CA SER A 377 8.16 -9.98 29.64
C SER A 377 6.81 -10.69 29.49
N ASP A 378 6.48 -11.60 30.41
CA ASP A 378 5.17 -12.24 30.43
C ASP A 378 4.17 -11.42 31.26
N THR A 379 3.06 -11.00 30.65
CA THR A 379 1.86 -10.70 31.44
C THR A 379 1.29 -12.01 32.01
N SER A 380 0.67 -11.95 33.19
CA SER A 380 0.05 -13.11 33.85
C SER A 380 -1.43 -12.82 34.16
N ASP A 381 -2.14 -12.44 33.10
CA ASP A 381 -3.59 -12.27 33.17
C ASP A 381 -4.27 -13.62 33.29
N THR A 382 -5.18 -13.73 34.26
CA THR A 382 -5.91 -14.98 34.55
C THR A 382 -7.35 -14.93 34.04
N HIS A 383 -7.87 -13.72 33.80
CA HIS A 383 -9.25 -13.50 33.40
C HIS A 383 -9.35 -12.42 32.34
N TYR A 384 -10.46 -12.45 31.60
CA TYR A 384 -10.88 -11.37 30.72
C TYR A 384 -12.36 -11.02 30.92
N ARG A 385 -12.71 -9.83 30.45
CA ARG A 385 -14.08 -9.39 30.20
C ARG A 385 -14.14 -8.89 28.77
N TYR A 386 -15.26 -9.13 28.09
CA TYR A 386 -15.44 -8.66 26.71
C TYR A 386 -16.83 -8.07 26.48
N LYS A 387 -16.96 -7.29 25.41
CA LYS A 387 -18.23 -6.93 24.78
C LYS A 387 -18.05 -6.78 23.27
N VAL A 388 -19.14 -6.93 22.53
CA VAL A 388 -19.16 -6.86 21.06
C VAL A 388 -20.32 -5.99 20.58
N GLY A 389 -20.13 -5.29 19.46
CA GLY A 389 -21.21 -4.54 18.80
C GLY A 389 -20.74 -3.80 17.55
N PRO A 390 -21.67 -3.14 16.82
CA PRO A 390 -21.33 -2.25 15.70
C PRO A 390 -20.50 -1.05 16.18
N VAL A 391 -19.46 -0.66 15.44
CA VAL A 391 -18.54 0.43 15.85
C VAL A 391 -19.25 1.79 15.96
N GLU A 392 -20.35 1.98 15.23
CA GLU A 392 -21.24 3.14 15.36
C GLU A 392 -21.82 3.33 16.79
N SER A 393 -21.96 2.25 17.56
CA SER A 393 -22.70 2.25 18.84
C SER A 393 -21.98 1.60 20.03
N VAL A 394 -20.98 0.74 19.82
CA VAL A 394 -20.21 0.12 20.92
C VAL A 394 -19.10 1.06 21.41
N ASP A 395 -19.33 1.71 22.55
CA ASP A 395 -18.28 2.44 23.25
C ASP A 395 -17.42 1.46 24.06
N CYS A 396 -16.24 1.11 23.55
CA CYS A 396 -15.30 0.25 24.27
C CYS A 396 -14.77 0.86 25.59
N ARG A 397 -14.84 2.19 25.77
CA ARG A 397 -14.29 2.89 26.94
C ARG A 397 -15.26 2.96 28.13
N SER A 398 -16.56 2.86 27.90
CA SER A 398 -17.53 2.66 28.98
C SER A 398 -17.37 1.29 29.65
N ALA A 399 -17.39 1.25 30.98
CA ALA A 399 -17.41 0.00 31.75
C ALA A 399 -18.73 -0.79 31.61
N GLU A 400 -19.79 -0.17 31.04
CA GLU A 400 -21.09 -0.80 30.82
C GLU A 400 -21.05 -1.82 29.67
N GLY A 401 -21.85 -2.89 29.77
CA GLY A 401 -22.00 -3.92 28.75
C GLY A 401 -20.87 -4.97 28.70
N TYR A 402 -19.74 -4.76 29.39
CA TYR A 402 -18.70 -5.79 29.55
C TYR A 402 -19.22 -7.00 30.35
N SER A 403 -18.93 -8.20 29.87
CA SER A 403 -19.30 -9.49 30.46
C SER A 403 -18.90 -9.61 31.94
N ALA A 404 -19.41 -10.63 32.63
CA ALA A 404 -18.76 -11.13 33.83
C ALA A 404 -17.30 -11.57 33.51
N PRO A 405 -16.38 -11.60 34.48
CA PRO A 405 -15.04 -12.17 34.30
C PRO A 405 -15.12 -13.63 33.87
N ILE A 406 -14.26 -14.00 32.93
CA ILE A 406 -14.14 -15.35 32.36
C ILE A 406 -12.66 -15.73 32.43
N ALA A 407 -12.35 -16.98 32.76
CA ALA A 407 -10.97 -17.48 32.82
C ALA A 407 -10.31 -17.41 31.44
N ILE A 408 -9.02 -17.05 31.37
CA ILE A 408 -8.34 -16.77 30.10
C ILE A 408 -8.17 -18.01 29.20
N GLU A 409 -8.23 -19.21 29.77
CA GLU A 409 -8.21 -20.49 29.06
C GLU A 409 -9.56 -20.84 28.39
N ASP A 410 -10.62 -20.06 28.62
CA ASP A 410 -11.93 -20.26 28.00
C ASP A 410 -11.95 -19.74 26.56
N ASP A 411 -11.98 -20.67 25.60
CA ASP A 411 -11.82 -20.43 24.18
C ASP A 411 -13.07 -19.89 23.46
N ARG A 412 -14.13 -19.49 24.19
CA ARG A 412 -15.38 -19.01 23.58
C ARG A 412 -15.19 -17.87 22.59
N LEU A 413 -14.17 -17.02 22.73
CA LEU A 413 -13.91 -15.93 21.77
C LEU A 413 -13.41 -16.43 20.40
N ALA A 414 -12.93 -17.67 20.32
CA ALA A 414 -12.55 -18.30 19.05
C ALA A 414 -13.80 -18.66 18.22
N THR A 415 -14.87 -19.09 18.89
CA THR A 415 -16.12 -19.57 18.28
C THR A 415 -17.30 -18.61 18.38
N LEU A 416 -17.19 -17.53 19.18
CA LEU A 416 -18.21 -16.50 19.31
C LEU A 416 -18.57 -15.94 17.92
N PRO A 417 -19.85 -15.95 17.51
CA PRO A 417 -20.23 -15.41 16.22
C PRO A 417 -20.06 -13.90 16.17
N VAL A 418 -19.56 -13.38 15.05
CA VAL A 418 -19.65 -11.96 14.71
C VAL A 418 -21.11 -11.65 14.38
N PRO A 419 -21.68 -10.52 14.83
CA PRO A 419 -23.04 -10.14 14.47
C PRO A 419 -23.23 -10.11 12.93
N ALA A 420 -24.39 -10.54 12.45
CA ALA A 420 -24.65 -10.70 11.00
C ALA A 420 -25.02 -9.39 10.27
N GLN A 421 -25.05 -8.25 10.97
CA GLN A 421 -25.27 -6.94 10.38
C GLN A 421 -24.04 -6.55 9.53
N GLU A 422 -24.24 -5.99 8.34
CA GLU A 422 -23.15 -5.47 7.51
C GLU A 422 -22.51 -4.22 8.15
N GLY A 423 -21.20 -4.06 7.95
CA GLY A 423 -20.43 -2.91 8.44
C GLY A 423 -19.38 -3.28 9.51
N LEU A 424 -18.74 -2.25 10.07
CA LEU A 424 -17.72 -2.42 11.09
C LEU A 424 -18.29 -2.79 12.47
N HIS A 425 -17.67 -3.81 13.07
CA HIS A 425 -17.94 -4.30 14.42
C HIS A 425 -16.65 -4.29 15.25
N ALA A 426 -16.76 -4.00 16.54
CA ALA A 426 -15.65 -4.13 17.48
C ALA A 426 -15.93 -5.20 18.53
N MET A 427 -14.87 -5.93 18.91
CA MET A 427 -14.76 -6.67 20.15
C MET A 427 -13.82 -5.89 21.06
N CYS A 428 -14.35 -5.42 22.19
CA CYS A 428 -13.58 -4.77 23.23
C CYS A 428 -13.20 -5.83 24.27
N ILE A 429 -11.93 -5.90 24.67
CA ILE A 429 -11.41 -6.84 25.67
C ILE A 429 -10.67 -6.05 26.76
N LEU A 430 -10.92 -6.45 28.01
CA LEU A 430 -10.16 -6.06 29.19
C LEU A 430 -9.65 -7.32 29.87
N THR A 431 -8.34 -7.45 30.03
CA THR A 431 -7.72 -8.56 30.78
C THR A 431 -7.33 -8.13 32.19
N GLY A 432 -7.04 -9.10 33.05
CA GLY A 432 -6.52 -8.83 34.38
C GLY A 432 -6.41 -10.05 35.28
N SER A 433 -5.95 -9.79 36.50
CA SER A 433 -5.80 -10.77 37.58
C SER A 433 -6.27 -10.22 38.93
N GLY A 434 -6.72 -11.12 39.81
CA GLY A 434 -7.25 -10.75 41.12
C GLY A 434 -8.62 -10.04 41.06
N ASP A 435 -8.87 -9.14 42.00
CA ASP A 435 -10.16 -8.46 42.16
C ASP A 435 -10.54 -7.62 40.92
N VAL A 436 -11.76 -7.83 40.43
CA VAL A 436 -12.27 -7.26 39.17
C VAL A 436 -12.28 -5.74 39.22
N GLY A 437 -11.53 -5.10 38.33
CA GLY A 437 -11.41 -3.63 38.28
C GLY A 437 -10.46 -3.05 39.35
N GLY A 438 -9.68 -3.89 40.03
CA GLY A 438 -8.51 -3.45 40.79
C GLY A 438 -7.35 -3.02 39.88
N SER A 439 -6.23 -2.58 40.46
CA SER A 439 -5.06 -2.07 39.72
C SER A 439 -4.31 -3.12 38.87
N ALA A 440 -4.68 -4.40 38.99
CA ALA A 440 -4.16 -5.51 38.17
C ALA A 440 -5.13 -5.90 37.03
N TRP A 441 -6.08 -5.03 36.71
CA TRP A 441 -6.94 -5.12 35.52
C TRP A 441 -6.66 -3.96 34.58
N GLN A 442 -6.68 -4.25 33.27
CA GLN A 442 -6.63 -3.26 32.21
C GLN A 442 -7.75 -2.22 32.38
N SER A 443 -7.41 -0.93 32.30
CA SER A 443 -8.40 0.14 32.39
C SER A 443 -9.36 0.11 31.20
N ALA A 444 -10.64 0.35 31.47
CA ALA A 444 -11.63 0.57 30.41
C ALA A 444 -11.27 1.76 29.52
N ASP A 445 -10.50 2.76 30.01
CA ASP A 445 -10.01 3.88 29.20
C ASP A 445 -9.07 3.47 28.07
N HIS A 446 -8.38 2.33 28.22
CA HIS A 446 -7.33 1.84 27.33
C HIS A 446 -7.59 0.38 26.89
N PRO A 447 -8.77 0.08 26.33
CA PRO A 447 -9.20 -1.29 26.05
C PRO A 447 -8.43 -1.87 24.85
N THR A 448 -8.31 -3.20 24.78
CA THR A 448 -7.87 -3.84 23.54
C THR A 448 -9.08 -3.95 22.62
N VAL A 449 -8.98 -3.36 21.42
CA VAL A 449 -10.07 -3.30 20.44
C VAL A 449 -9.69 -4.12 19.22
N ILE A 450 -10.52 -5.11 18.89
CA ILE A 450 -10.37 -5.95 17.70
C ILE A 450 -11.50 -5.59 16.74
N LEU A 451 -11.16 -5.12 15.54
CA LEU A 451 -12.13 -4.75 14.52
C LEU A 451 -12.43 -5.91 13.57
N LYS A 452 -13.71 -6.06 13.21
CA LYS A 452 -14.14 -6.87 12.08
C LYS A 452 -15.12 -6.14 11.18
N LYS A 453 -14.88 -6.17 9.87
CA LYS A 453 -15.84 -5.74 8.84
C LYS A 453 -16.66 -6.94 8.41
N VAL A 454 -17.95 -6.91 8.71
CA VAL A 454 -18.92 -7.90 8.23
C VAL A 454 -19.40 -7.44 6.86
N ARG A 455 -19.45 -8.38 5.91
CA ARG A 455 -19.97 -8.12 4.55
C ARG A 455 -21.18 -9.00 4.29
N VAL A 456 -22.18 -8.47 3.58
CA VAL A 456 -23.15 -9.36 2.94
C VAL A 456 -22.40 -10.22 1.89
N PRO A 457 -22.64 -11.54 1.79
CA PRO A 457 -22.12 -12.36 0.70
C PRO A 457 -22.64 -11.88 -0.65
N ALA A 458 -21.93 -10.94 -1.27
CA ALA A 458 -22.20 -10.49 -2.63
C ALA A 458 -21.91 -11.64 -3.60
N ARG A 459 -22.96 -12.27 -4.12
CA ARG A 459 -22.84 -13.29 -5.18
C ARG A 459 -22.16 -12.68 -6.40
N VAL A 460 -20.88 -13.02 -6.59
CA VAL A 460 -20.23 -12.99 -7.90
C VAL A 460 -20.25 -14.42 -8.40
N GLU A 461 -21.11 -14.73 -9.36
CA GLU A 461 -21.19 -16.09 -9.91
C GLU A 461 -19.84 -16.49 -10.54
N SER A 462 -19.26 -17.59 -10.05
CA SER A 462 -18.14 -18.26 -10.71
C SER A 462 -18.26 -19.78 -10.53
N GLY A 463 -17.66 -20.52 -11.45
CA GLY A 463 -17.91 -21.96 -11.64
C GLY A 463 -17.45 -22.87 -10.50
N PRO A 464 -17.78 -24.18 -10.57
CA PRO A 464 -17.60 -25.11 -9.46
C PRO A 464 -16.13 -25.19 -9.00
N GLY A 465 -15.91 -24.97 -7.70
CA GLY A 465 -14.66 -25.31 -7.00
C GLY A 465 -13.77 -24.16 -6.53
N ALA A 466 -14.07 -22.89 -6.84
CA ALA A 466 -13.33 -21.76 -6.29
C ALA A 466 -13.84 -21.38 -4.88
N GLY A 467 -12.93 -21.20 -3.92
CA GLY A 467 -13.21 -20.48 -2.67
C GLY A 467 -13.07 -18.96 -2.86
N ASP A 468 -13.69 -18.16 -1.99
CA ASP A 468 -13.65 -16.69 -2.10
C ASP A 468 -12.38 -16.08 -1.47
N VAL A 469 -11.86 -15.01 -2.10
CA VAL A 469 -10.91 -14.07 -1.47
C VAL A 469 -11.41 -12.63 -1.67
N THR A 470 -11.34 -11.84 -0.60
CA THR A 470 -11.72 -10.42 -0.58
C THR A 470 -10.55 -9.52 -0.97
N THR A 471 -10.84 -8.30 -1.42
CA THR A 471 -9.82 -7.28 -1.74
C THR A 471 -8.85 -7.03 -0.58
N GLU A 472 -9.34 -7.06 0.66
CA GLU A 472 -8.51 -6.85 1.84
C GLU A 472 -7.53 -8.01 2.04
N GLN A 473 -7.99 -9.27 1.91
CA GLN A 473 -7.10 -10.43 1.90
C GLN A 473 -6.11 -10.37 0.72
N MET A 474 -6.52 -9.84 -0.44
CA MET A 474 -5.60 -9.66 -1.58
C MET A 474 -4.47 -8.69 -1.23
N PHE A 475 -4.81 -7.54 -0.62
CA PHE A 475 -3.83 -6.54 -0.20
C PHE A 475 -2.96 -7.06 0.95
N ASP A 476 -3.52 -7.73 1.97
CA ASP A 476 -2.77 -8.24 3.11
C ASP A 476 -1.72 -9.27 2.67
N ILE A 477 -2.08 -10.23 1.78
CA ILE A 477 -1.15 -11.19 1.16
C ILE A 477 -0.06 -10.46 0.37
N ALA A 478 -0.46 -9.46 -0.42
CA ALA A 478 0.47 -8.70 -1.24
C ALA A 478 1.43 -7.82 -0.42
N ARG A 479 0.98 -7.31 0.73
CA ARG A 479 1.84 -6.61 1.69
C ARG A 479 2.86 -7.56 2.33
N GLN A 480 2.41 -8.71 2.83
CA GLN A 480 3.33 -9.75 3.34
C GLN A 480 4.40 -10.13 2.29
N ALA A 481 4.03 -10.22 1.00
CA ALA A 481 4.96 -10.51 -0.08
C ALA A 481 6.00 -9.38 -0.34
N VAL A 482 5.64 -8.09 -0.25
CA VAL A 482 6.63 -7.01 -0.38
C VAL A 482 7.48 -6.81 0.88
N ASP A 483 6.93 -7.11 2.07
CA ASP A 483 7.63 -6.94 3.35
C ASP A 483 8.79 -7.91 3.54
N VAL A 484 8.74 -9.13 2.98
CA VAL A 484 9.90 -10.06 2.97
C VAL A 484 11.09 -9.56 2.12
N TYR A 485 10.95 -8.40 1.46
CA TYR A 485 12.00 -7.71 0.71
C TYR A 485 12.40 -6.33 1.28
N ARG A 486 11.98 -5.98 2.51
CA ARG A 486 12.28 -4.67 3.14
C ARG A 486 13.75 -4.25 3.03
N ASP A 487 14.69 -5.15 3.34
CA ASP A 487 16.12 -4.86 3.23
C ASP A 487 16.56 -4.56 1.78
N HIS A 488 16.00 -5.26 0.79
CA HIS A 488 16.36 -5.07 -0.62
C HIS A 488 15.89 -3.69 -1.09
N VAL A 489 14.66 -3.35 -0.71
CA VAL A 489 14.01 -2.07 -0.99
C VAL A 489 14.76 -0.91 -0.33
N ARG A 490 15.11 -1.02 0.96
CA ARG A 490 15.93 -0.04 1.70
C ARG A 490 17.29 0.18 1.04
N ASP A 491 18.00 -0.89 0.68
CA ASP A 491 19.35 -0.81 0.13
C ASP A 491 19.39 -0.17 -1.27
N HIS A 492 18.27 -0.21 -2.01
CA HIS A 492 18.08 0.52 -3.28
C HIS A 492 17.46 1.92 -3.07
N GLN A 493 17.17 2.31 -1.83
CA GLN A 493 16.46 3.52 -1.42
C GLN A 493 15.11 3.67 -2.16
N ALA A 494 14.42 2.54 -2.35
CA ALA A 494 13.13 2.44 -3.02
C ALA A 494 12.00 2.23 -2.00
N ARG A 495 10.76 2.13 -2.48
CA ARG A 495 9.60 1.65 -1.70
C ARG A 495 8.60 0.91 -2.58
N PHE A 496 8.02 -0.18 -2.09
CA PHE A 496 6.86 -0.80 -2.74
C PHE A 496 5.56 -0.07 -2.35
N SER A 497 4.67 0.10 -3.32
CA SER A 497 3.31 0.61 -3.13
C SER A 497 2.33 -0.42 -3.69
N VAL A 498 1.51 -1.04 -2.84
CA VAL A 498 0.48 -2.00 -3.31
C VAL A 498 -0.86 -1.29 -3.44
N ASN A 499 -1.44 -1.37 -4.63
CA ASN A 499 -2.76 -0.91 -5.00
C ASN A 499 -3.61 -2.11 -5.44
N VAL A 500 -4.86 -2.23 -5.01
CA VAL A 500 -5.75 -3.33 -5.43
C VAL A 500 -7.05 -2.77 -5.99
N GLY A 501 -7.46 -3.26 -7.17
CA GLY A 501 -8.67 -2.82 -7.86
C GLY A 501 -8.53 -1.52 -8.65
N THR A 502 -7.34 -0.90 -8.70
CA THR A 502 -7.07 0.32 -9.47
C THR A 502 -6.85 0.06 -10.97
N SER A 503 -6.77 -1.21 -11.38
CA SER A 503 -6.51 -1.65 -12.75
C SER A 503 -7.36 -2.87 -13.10
N THR A 504 -7.54 -3.13 -14.39
CA THR A 504 -8.24 -4.34 -14.88
C THR A 504 -7.34 -5.57 -14.78
N GLY A 505 -6.05 -5.44 -15.12
CA GLY A 505 -5.03 -6.48 -14.98
C GLY A 505 -3.98 -6.15 -13.92
N THR A 506 -3.23 -7.17 -13.52
CA THR A 506 -2.08 -7.03 -12.62
C THR A 506 -0.86 -6.50 -13.39
N LYS A 507 -0.11 -5.58 -12.79
CA LYS A 507 1.12 -4.97 -13.35
C LYS A 507 1.94 -4.25 -12.28
N ILE A 508 3.19 -3.92 -12.61
CA ILE A 508 4.04 -3.00 -11.85
C ILE A 508 4.38 -1.73 -12.66
N ASP A 509 4.32 -0.57 -12.01
CA ASP A 509 4.87 0.69 -12.50
C ASP A 509 6.09 1.07 -11.65
N ILE A 510 7.27 1.16 -12.28
CA ILE A 510 8.54 1.52 -11.62
C ILE A 510 8.79 3.01 -11.88
N ALA A 511 8.55 3.83 -10.87
CA ALA A 511 8.58 5.29 -10.97
C ALA A 511 9.99 5.89 -10.74
N ALA A 512 10.13 7.14 -11.17
CA ALA A 512 11.38 7.91 -11.13
C ALA A 512 11.76 8.42 -9.73
N ASP A 513 10.86 8.33 -8.75
CA ASP A 513 11.07 8.62 -7.33
C ASP A 513 11.51 7.36 -6.54
N ARG A 514 11.72 6.23 -7.25
CA ARG A 514 11.94 4.88 -6.72
C ARG A 514 10.75 4.28 -5.97
N THR A 515 9.53 4.76 -6.21
CA THR A 515 8.33 4.00 -5.86
C THR A 515 8.05 2.93 -6.91
N TRP A 516 7.87 1.70 -6.45
CA TRP A 516 7.54 0.55 -7.27
C TRP A 516 6.08 0.17 -6.99
N HIS A 517 5.16 0.65 -7.83
CA HIS A 517 3.73 0.48 -7.64
C HIS A 517 3.24 -0.85 -8.22
N ILE A 518 2.91 -1.80 -7.36
CA ILE A 518 2.21 -3.04 -7.73
C ILE A 518 0.71 -2.73 -7.77
N HIS A 519 0.11 -2.87 -8.95
CA HIS A 519 -1.34 -2.78 -9.14
C HIS A 519 -1.89 -4.18 -9.35
N LEU A 520 -2.70 -4.67 -8.40
CA LEU A 520 -3.40 -5.95 -8.52
C LEU A 520 -4.78 -5.72 -9.14
N GLY A 521 -5.06 -6.42 -10.25
CA GLY A 521 -6.32 -6.28 -10.98
C GLY A 521 -7.52 -6.93 -10.28
N VAL A 522 -8.73 -6.71 -10.80
CA VAL A 522 -9.95 -7.39 -10.32
C VAL A 522 -10.19 -8.76 -10.98
N ASP A 523 -9.58 -9.03 -12.14
CA ASP A 523 -9.77 -10.25 -12.94
C ASP A 523 -9.06 -11.51 -12.38
N LEU A 524 -8.72 -11.53 -11.09
CA LEU A 524 -7.96 -12.61 -10.45
C LEU A 524 -8.76 -13.91 -10.26
N ARG A 525 -10.08 -13.91 -10.50
CA ARG A 525 -11.00 -15.01 -10.17
C ARG A 525 -11.25 -15.95 -11.35
N ARG A 526 -10.46 -17.02 -11.48
CA ARG A 526 -10.69 -18.12 -12.44
C ARG A 526 -10.37 -19.49 -11.82
N GLN A 527 -10.94 -20.56 -12.39
CA GLN A 527 -10.75 -21.92 -11.90
C GLN A 527 -9.29 -22.38 -12.02
N GLY A 528 -8.81 -23.12 -11.01
CA GLY A 528 -7.58 -23.92 -11.11
C GLY A 528 -6.58 -23.79 -9.97
N VAL A 529 -6.61 -22.66 -9.26
CA VAL A 529 -5.69 -22.27 -8.18
C VAL A 529 -6.51 -21.67 -7.02
N SER A 530 -6.01 -21.77 -5.78
CA SER A 530 -6.65 -21.07 -4.66
C SER A 530 -6.44 -19.55 -4.84
N PRO A 531 -7.46 -18.69 -4.65
CA PRO A 531 -7.25 -17.27 -4.88
C PRO A 531 -6.20 -16.61 -3.94
N PRO A 532 -6.03 -17.03 -2.66
CA PRO A 532 -4.89 -16.59 -1.85
C PRO A 532 -3.52 -16.94 -2.46
N ASP A 533 -3.30 -18.20 -2.89
CA ASP A 533 -2.03 -18.60 -3.48
C ASP A 533 -1.77 -17.90 -4.82
N PHE A 534 -2.83 -17.61 -5.59
CA PHE A 534 -2.71 -16.86 -6.83
C PHE A 534 -2.36 -15.39 -6.62
N VAL A 535 -2.93 -14.73 -5.61
CA VAL A 535 -2.53 -13.36 -5.24
C VAL A 535 -1.07 -13.32 -4.81
N ALA A 536 -0.63 -14.30 -4.01
CA ALA A 536 0.76 -14.41 -3.61
C ALA A 536 1.68 -14.58 -4.84
N PHE A 537 1.35 -15.51 -5.74
CA PHE A 537 2.10 -15.72 -6.99
C PHE A 537 2.13 -14.47 -7.86
N ALA A 538 0.99 -13.83 -8.10
CA ALA A 538 0.89 -12.62 -8.91
C ALA A 538 1.68 -11.45 -8.29
N THR A 539 1.61 -11.25 -6.98
CA THR A 539 2.41 -10.21 -6.31
C THR A 539 3.90 -10.54 -6.39
N CYS A 540 4.28 -11.79 -6.16
CA CYS A 540 5.66 -12.26 -6.28
C CYS A 540 6.21 -12.15 -7.71
N HIS A 541 5.37 -12.28 -8.74
CA HIS A 541 5.72 -12.01 -10.13
C HIS A 541 6.03 -10.52 -10.33
N GLU A 542 5.17 -9.61 -9.85
CA GLU A 542 5.41 -8.17 -9.95
C GLU A 542 6.66 -7.72 -9.15
N ILE A 543 6.91 -8.28 -7.96
CA ILE A 543 8.18 -8.10 -7.22
C ILE A 543 9.35 -8.62 -8.06
N GLY A 544 9.16 -9.74 -8.77
CA GLY A 544 10.13 -10.31 -9.71
C GLY A 544 10.48 -9.38 -10.87
N HIS A 545 9.60 -8.48 -11.29
CA HIS A 545 10.00 -7.42 -12.24
C HIS A 545 10.95 -6.40 -11.62
N ALA A 546 10.82 -6.05 -10.34
CA ALA A 546 11.71 -5.08 -9.69
C ALA A 546 13.03 -5.69 -9.19
N LEU A 547 13.01 -6.96 -8.74
CA LEU A 547 14.13 -7.61 -8.03
C LEU A 547 14.63 -8.91 -8.67
N GLY A 548 13.95 -9.45 -9.69
CA GLY A 548 14.27 -10.77 -10.27
C GLY A 548 15.54 -10.81 -11.12
N GLY A 549 16.09 -9.65 -11.47
CA GLY A 549 17.35 -9.52 -12.20
C GLY A 549 17.28 -10.00 -13.66
N PHE A 550 18.43 -10.37 -14.19
CA PHE A 550 18.59 -10.78 -15.58
C PHE A 550 17.84 -12.08 -15.92
N PRO A 551 17.16 -12.17 -17.07
CA PRO A 551 17.11 -11.18 -18.15
C PRO A 551 16.06 -10.06 -17.97
N PHE A 552 16.37 -8.90 -18.57
CA PHE A 552 15.62 -7.65 -18.50
C PHE A 552 14.81 -7.37 -19.78
N LYS A 553 13.71 -6.61 -19.66
CA LYS A 553 12.93 -6.07 -20.79
C LYS A 553 13.68 -4.90 -21.44
N ARG A 554 13.52 -4.68 -22.74
CA ARG A 554 14.23 -3.69 -23.57
C ARG A 554 13.29 -2.73 -24.32
N SER A 555 12.01 -2.72 -23.93
CA SER A 555 11.01 -1.77 -24.43
C SER A 555 11.42 -0.31 -24.18
N HIS A 556 10.75 0.64 -24.83
CA HIS A 556 11.03 2.07 -24.66
C HIS A 556 11.04 2.53 -23.18
N VAL A 557 10.13 1.99 -22.35
CA VAL A 557 10.06 2.30 -20.91
C VAL A 557 11.32 1.83 -20.18
N GLN A 558 11.79 0.61 -20.45
CA GLN A 558 13.00 0.09 -19.82
C GLN A 558 14.28 0.77 -20.32
N ARG A 559 14.33 1.27 -21.56
CA ARG A 559 15.45 2.11 -22.01
C ARG A 559 15.56 3.38 -21.17
N THR A 560 14.44 4.04 -20.88
CA THR A 560 14.42 5.19 -19.97
C THR A 560 14.81 4.81 -18.54
N GLN A 561 14.47 3.60 -18.06
CA GLN A 561 14.97 3.09 -16.78
C GLN A 561 16.50 2.92 -16.79
N VAL A 562 17.07 2.31 -17.84
CA VAL A 562 18.53 2.13 -18.02
C VAL A 562 19.27 3.47 -18.09
N GLU A 563 18.75 4.42 -18.88
CA GLU A 563 19.31 5.79 -18.96
C GLU A 563 19.27 6.47 -17.59
N GLY A 564 18.15 6.35 -16.86
CA GLY A 564 18.01 6.89 -15.51
C GLY A 564 18.87 6.18 -14.45
N LEU A 565 19.29 4.92 -14.63
CA LEU A 565 20.20 4.26 -13.69
C LEU A 565 21.57 4.94 -13.61
N ALA A 566 22.03 5.61 -14.67
CA ALA A 566 23.25 6.40 -14.62
C ALA A 566 23.17 7.59 -13.64
N THR A 567 21.96 8.07 -13.34
CA THR A 567 21.66 9.08 -12.30
C THR A 567 21.03 8.46 -11.05
N GLY A 568 20.90 7.13 -11.00
CA GLY A 568 20.22 6.39 -9.93
C GLY A 568 18.71 6.64 -9.85
N GLN A 569 18.05 7.13 -10.90
CA GLN A 569 16.67 7.60 -10.85
C GLN A 569 15.66 6.50 -10.45
N TYR A 570 15.66 5.36 -11.15
CA TYR A 570 14.62 4.32 -10.97
C TYR A 570 14.99 3.22 -9.96
N GLY A 571 16.27 3.12 -9.57
CA GLY A 571 16.80 2.07 -8.69
C GLY A 571 16.87 0.65 -9.29
N THR A 572 16.14 0.37 -10.37
CA THR A 572 16.09 -0.94 -11.05
C THR A 572 15.69 -0.82 -12.53
N VAL A 573 15.72 -1.93 -13.27
CA VAL A 573 15.18 -2.12 -14.63
C VAL A 573 14.31 -3.38 -14.62
N SER A 574 13.15 -3.35 -15.29
CA SER A 574 12.20 -4.48 -15.25
C SER A 574 12.77 -5.79 -15.81
N SER A 575 12.72 -6.87 -15.04
CA SER A 575 12.94 -8.24 -15.53
C SER A 575 11.90 -8.67 -16.57
N THR A 576 12.23 -9.65 -17.42
CA THR A 576 11.29 -10.29 -18.37
C THR A 576 10.15 -11.05 -17.68
N GLU A 577 9.06 -11.32 -18.40
CA GLU A 577 7.89 -12.06 -17.88
C GLU A 577 8.26 -13.48 -17.38
N GLY A 578 9.09 -14.20 -18.14
CA GLY A 578 9.57 -15.52 -17.73
C GLY A 578 10.50 -15.47 -16.52
N GLN A 579 11.34 -14.44 -16.41
CA GLN A 579 12.21 -14.26 -15.23
C GLN A 579 11.40 -13.88 -13.98
N ALA A 580 10.31 -13.13 -14.14
CA ALA A 580 9.38 -12.82 -13.04
C ALA A 580 8.63 -14.07 -12.54
N ASP A 581 8.12 -14.92 -13.43
CA ASP A 581 7.54 -16.23 -13.06
C ASP A 581 8.54 -17.12 -12.33
N TYR A 582 9.77 -17.19 -12.85
CA TYR A 582 10.84 -17.97 -12.26
C TYR A 582 11.17 -17.47 -10.85
N PHE A 583 11.42 -16.16 -10.69
CA PHE A 583 11.69 -15.53 -9.40
C PHE A 583 10.57 -15.74 -8.38
N ALA A 584 9.31 -15.66 -8.82
CA ALA A 584 8.15 -15.78 -7.94
C ALA A 584 8.16 -17.10 -7.17
N THR A 585 8.44 -18.23 -7.83
CA THR A 585 8.48 -19.57 -7.20
C THR A 585 9.86 -19.95 -6.67
N LYS A 586 10.95 -19.41 -7.23
CA LYS A 586 12.34 -19.69 -6.84
C LYS A 586 12.76 -18.98 -5.56
N GLU A 587 12.26 -17.76 -5.35
CA GLU A 587 12.71 -16.88 -4.27
C GLU A 587 11.55 -16.32 -3.41
N CYS A 588 10.57 -15.66 -4.02
CA CYS A 588 9.58 -14.87 -3.26
C CYS A 588 8.59 -15.73 -2.47
N LEU A 589 7.89 -16.67 -3.12
CA LEU A 589 6.97 -17.58 -2.44
C LEU A 589 7.68 -18.49 -1.41
N PRO A 590 8.90 -19.00 -1.66
CA PRO A 590 9.68 -19.68 -0.62
C PRO A 590 9.98 -18.82 0.62
N ARG A 591 10.28 -17.52 0.46
CA ARG A 591 10.49 -16.60 1.59
C ARG A 591 9.18 -16.35 2.35
N LEU A 592 8.08 -16.14 1.63
CA LEU A 592 6.75 -15.88 2.18
C LEU A 592 6.20 -17.08 2.98
N TRP A 593 6.33 -18.30 2.44
CA TRP A 593 5.69 -19.50 2.98
C TRP A 593 6.60 -20.41 3.81
N ALA A 594 7.85 -20.01 4.10
CA ALA A 594 8.79 -20.78 4.91
C ALA A 594 8.26 -21.13 6.32
N ALA A 595 7.41 -20.27 6.89
CA ALA A 595 6.80 -20.48 8.21
C ALA A 595 5.54 -21.35 8.18
N GLU A 596 4.86 -21.47 7.03
CA GLU A 596 3.55 -22.12 6.89
C GLU A 596 3.62 -23.66 6.80
N ARG A 597 4.43 -24.31 7.65
CA ARG A 597 4.74 -25.75 7.54
C ARG A 597 3.50 -26.64 7.51
N GLU A 598 2.52 -26.37 8.38
CA GLU A 598 1.26 -27.13 8.43
C GLU A 598 0.35 -26.94 7.20
N VAL A 599 0.50 -25.84 6.47
CA VAL A 599 -0.25 -25.59 5.22
C VAL A 599 0.47 -26.30 4.08
N ASN A 600 1.79 -26.14 4.00
CA ASN A 600 2.63 -26.78 2.98
C ASN A 600 2.49 -28.31 3.02
N ALA A 601 2.50 -28.91 4.22
CA ALA A 601 2.37 -30.36 4.40
C ALA A 601 1.10 -30.98 3.80
N ARG A 602 -0.01 -30.22 3.70
CA ARG A 602 -1.27 -30.69 3.12
C ARG A 602 -1.16 -31.02 1.63
N PHE A 603 -0.24 -30.36 0.91
CA PHE A 603 -0.03 -30.60 -0.52
C PHE A 603 0.61 -31.96 -0.82
N ARG A 604 1.22 -32.62 0.18
CA ARG A 604 1.79 -33.98 0.06
C ARG A 604 0.74 -35.03 -0.33
N GLU A 605 -0.53 -34.82 0.02
CA GLU A 605 -1.64 -35.73 -0.31
C GLU A 605 -2.23 -35.47 -1.72
N THR A 606 -2.07 -34.25 -2.25
CA THR A 606 -2.74 -33.80 -3.49
C THR A 606 -1.80 -33.60 -4.68
N VAL A 607 -0.48 -33.60 -4.46
CA VAL A 607 0.53 -33.36 -5.50
C VAL A 607 0.56 -34.46 -6.57
N THR A 608 0.74 -34.07 -7.84
CA THR A 608 0.81 -35.02 -8.96
C THR A 608 2.06 -35.90 -8.88
N GLY A 609 1.99 -37.13 -9.40
CA GLY A 609 3.11 -38.08 -9.30
C GLY A 609 4.42 -37.59 -9.94
N VAL A 610 4.33 -36.81 -11.02
CA VAL A 610 5.49 -36.19 -11.70
C VAL A 610 6.07 -35.07 -10.86
N ALA A 611 5.22 -34.17 -10.32
CA ALA A 611 5.67 -33.09 -9.45
C ALA A 611 6.33 -33.65 -8.18
N LYS A 612 5.69 -34.64 -7.53
CA LYS A 612 6.23 -35.30 -6.34
C LYS A 612 7.58 -35.94 -6.60
N ALA A 613 7.73 -36.74 -7.66
CA ALA A 613 9.01 -37.40 -7.96
C ALA A 613 10.15 -36.40 -8.22
N ARG A 614 9.85 -35.24 -8.83
CA ARG A 614 10.83 -34.18 -9.07
C ARG A 614 11.16 -33.38 -7.80
N CYS A 615 10.16 -33.03 -6.99
CA CYS A 615 10.38 -32.38 -5.69
C CYS A 615 11.15 -33.28 -4.71
N ASP A 616 10.85 -34.58 -4.65
CA ASP A 616 11.56 -35.55 -3.80
C ASP A 616 13.02 -35.76 -4.24
N ALA A 617 13.32 -35.61 -5.54
CA ALA A 617 14.67 -35.64 -6.07
C ALA A 617 15.42 -34.31 -5.87
N ALA A 618 14.71 -33.19 -5.84
CA ALA A 618 15.26 -31.84 -5.68
C ALA A 618 15.43 -31.40 -4.22
N TRP A 619 14.72 -31.99 -3.25
CA TRP A 619 14.73 -31.56 -1.85
C TRP A 619 14.86 -32.73 -0.87
N GLY A 620 15.85 -32.63 0.04
CA GLY A 620 16.22 -33.70 0.97
C GLY A 620 15.46 -33.70 2.29
N ASP A 621 14.95 -32.55 2.73
CA ASP A 621 14.15 -32.40 3.94
C ASP A 621 12.64 -32.31 3.63
N VAL A 622 11.82 -32.67 4.63
CA VAL A 622 10.37 -32.79 4.47
C VAL A 622 9.69 -31.43 4.27
N ASP A 623 10.13 -30.39 4.98
CA ASP A 623 9.52 -29.06 4.91
C ASP A 623 9.74 -28.41 3.53
N ALA A 624 10.95 -28.56 2.95
CA ALA A 624 11.25 -28.09 1.59
C ALA A 624 10.54 -28.91 0.51
N GLN A 625 10.39 -30.23 0.68
CA GLN A 625 9.55 -31.05 -0.20
C GLN A 625 8.10 -30.59 -0.20
N ASP A 626 7.53 -30.35 0.99
CA ASP A 626 6.14 -29.92 1.16
C ASP A 626 5.89 -28.53 0.56
N LEU A 627 6.83 -27.61 0.74
CA LEU A 627 6.82 -26.31 0.07
C LEU A 627 6.92 -26.47 -1.47
N CYS A 628 7.80 -27.33 -1.97
CA CYS A 628 7.92 -27.63 -3.40
C CYS A 628 6.61 -28.19 -3.99
N TYR A 629 5.89 -29.04 -3.25
CA TYR A 629 4.57 -29.54 -3.68
C TYR A 629 3.53 -28.41 -3.79
N ARG A 630 3.51 -27.47 -2.85
CA ARG A 630 2.64 -26.29 -2.91
C ARG A 630 2.96 -25.42 -4.12
N LEU A 631 4.24 -25.15 -4.37
CA LEU A 631 4.69 -24.37 -5.53
C LEU A 631 4.36 -25.08 -6.86
N ALA A 632 4.44 -26.41 -6.93
CA ALA A 632 4.00 -27.18 -8.09
C ALA A 632 2.49 -27.08 -8.32
N ALA A 633 1.68 -27.14 -7.25
CA ALA A 633 0.24 -26.95 -7.33
C ALA A 633 -0.15 -25.53 -7.76
N VAL A 634 0.63 -24.51 -7.37
CA VAL A 634 0.51 -23.13 -7.87
C VAL A 634 0.83 -23.04 -9.36
N ALA A 635 1.92 -23.67 -9.81
CA ALA A 635 2.29 -23.69 -11.24
C ALA A 635 1.19 -24.33 -12.10
N GLU A 636 0.73 -25.55 -11.76
CA GLU A 636 -0.38 -26.19 -12.47
C GLU A 636 -1.68 -25.39 -12.39
N GLY A 637 -1.95 -24.78 -11.22
CA GLY A 637 -3.15 -23.98 -10.99
C GLY A 637 -3.17 -22.69 -11.79
N PHE A 638 -2.02 -22.03 -11.92
CA PHE A 638 -1.82 -20.89 -12.80
C PHE A 638 -2.05 -21.26 -14.27
N GLY A 639 -1.55 -22.44 -14.69
CA GLY A 639 -1.80 -22.99 -16.02
C GLY A 639 -3.28 -23.17 -16.34
N ARG A 640 -4.08 -23.61 -15.37
CA ARG A 640 -5.54 -23.71 -15.49
C ARG A 640 -6.20 -22.33 -15.51
N TRP A 641 -5.79 -21.43 -14.63
CA TRP A 641 -6.30 -20.05 -14.51
C TRP A 641 -6.08 -19.21 -15.77
N GLY A 642 -4.92 -19.37 -16.44
CA GLY A 642 -4.55 -18.59 -17.62
C GLY A 642 -5.35 -18.92 -18.88
N ARG A 643 -6.10 -20.03 -18.91
CA ARG A 643 -6.93 -20.42 -20.06
C ARG A 643 -8.17 -19.51 -20.16
N ARG A 644 -8.56 -19.20 -21.40
CA ARG A 644 -9.87 -18.57 -21.68
C ARG A 644 -10.92 -19.66 -21.93
N PRO A 645 -12.22 -19.41 -21.72
CA PRO A 645 -13.27 -20.40 -22.01
C PRO A 645 -13.27 -20.91 -23.45
N GLU A 646 -12.88 -20.02 -24.39
CA GLU A 646 -12.78 -20.30 -25.83
C GLU A 646 -11.52 -21.10 -26.24
N ASP A 647 -10.61 -21.40 -25.31
CA ASP A 647 -9.26 -21.89 -25.63
C ASP A 647 -9.27 -23.40 -25.98
N SER A 648 -9.02 -23.70 -27.26
CA SER A 648 -8.95 -25.06 -27.80
C SER A 648 -7.64 -25.78 -27.53
N ARG A 649 -6.62 -25.10 -26.99
CA ARG A 649 -5.32 -25.71 -26.67
C ARG A 649 -5.43 -26.62 -25.44
N PRO A 650 -4.57 -27.65 -25.30
CA PRO A 650 -4.54 -28.49 -24.10
C PRO A 650 -4.45 -27.69 -22.78
N VAL A 651 -4.92 -28.29 -21.69
CA VAL A 651 -4.66 -27.76 -20.35
C VAL A 651 -3.17 -27.98 -20.05
N PRO A 652 -2.43 -26.98 -19.55
CA PRO A 652 -1.05 -27.17 -19.15
C PRO A 652 -0.88 -28.25 -18.07
N ASP A 653 0.16 -29.08 -18.20
CA ASP A 653 0.41 -30.24 -17.35
C ASP A 653 1.93 -30.43 -17.16
N LEU A 654 2.39 -30.69 -15.94
CA LEU A 654 3.81 -30.88 -15.61
C LEU A 654 4.39 -32.20 -16.15
N SER A 655 3.53 -33.12 -16.61
CA SER A 655 3.93 -34.33 -17.34
C SER A 655 4.18 -34.09 -18.83
N THR A 656 3.76 -32.95 -19.39
CA THR A 656 3.96 -32.56 -20.80
C THR A 656 4.68 -31.21 -20.91
N PRO A 657 5.92 -31.09 -20.42
CA PRO A 657 6.67 -29.83 -20.48
C PRO A 657 6.92 -29.38 -21.93
N ASP A 658 6.93 -28.07 -22.15
CA ASP A 658 7.26 -27.47 -23.45
C ASP A 658 8.73 -27.74 -23.79
N THR A 659 8.96 -28.50 -24.87
CA THR A 659 10.29 -28.82 -25.40
C THR A 659 10.74 -27.89 -26.52
N GLY A 660 10.05 -26.77 -26.73
CA GLY A 660 10.49 -25.72 -27.64
C GLY A 660 11.80 -25.10 -27.17
N GLU A 661 12.64 -24.70 -28.11
CA GLU A 661 13.88 -23.96 -27.86
C GLU A 661 13.84 -22.65 -28.64
N VAL A 662 14.03 -21.51 -27.95
CA VAL A 662 14.11 -20.19 -28.58
C VAL A 662 15.55 -19.80 -28.87
N MET A 663 15.79 -19.16 -30.01
CA MET A 663 17.13 -18.65 -30.36
C MET A 663 17.47 -17.34 -29.65
N VAL A 664 16.45 -16.57 -29.25
CA VAL A 664 16.57 -15.31 -28.50
C VAL A 664 15.61 -15.37 -27.32
N THR A 665 16.05 -14.87 -26.17
CA THR A 665 15.22 -14.83 -24.95
C THR A 665 13.99 -13.95 -25.13
N LYS A 666 12.81 -14.49 -24.85
CA LYS A 666 11.54 -13.76 -24.95
C LYS A 666 11.34 -12.84 -23.76
N GLU A 667 11.07 -11.56 -24.05
CA GLU A 667 10.76 -10.55 -23.03
C GLU A 667 9.30 -10.55 -22.60
N SER A 668 8.42 -10.84 -23.56
CA SER A 668 6.98 -10.88 -23.42
C SER A 668 6.52 -12.22 -22.85
N ASN A 669 5.20 -12.35 -22.65
CA ASN A 669 4.58 -13.50 -22.02
C ASN A 669 4.89 -14.81 -22.77
N PRO A 670 5.59 -15.80 -22.13
CA PRO A 670 5.79 -17.10 -22.75
C PRO A 670 4.47 -17.83 -23.04
N PRO A 671 4.47 -18.85 -23.93
CA PRO A 671 3.34 -19.78 -24.07
C PRO A 671 2.90 -20.33 -22.71
N LEU A 672 1.60 -20.56 -22.53
CA LEU A 672 1.05 -20.86 -21.20
C LEU A 672 1.63 -22.13 -20.54
N GLN A 673 1.92 -23.18 -21.33
CA GLN A 673 2.66 -24.36 -20.84
C GLN A 673 4.08 -23.98 -20.38
N CYS A 674 4.82 -23.25 -21.23
CA CYS A 674 6.15 -22.74 -20.90
C CYS A 674 6.19 -21.88 -19.61
N ARG A 675 5.16 -21.07 -19.32
CA ARG A 675 5.03 -20.35 -18.03
C ARG A 675 4.88 -21.30 -16.84
N VAL A 676 4.06 -22.34 -16.97
CA VAL A 676 3.87 -23.39 -15.94
C VAL A 676 5.17 -24.16 -15.69
N ASP A 677 5.88 -24.54 -16.75
CA ASP A 677 7.19 -25.17 -16.64
C ASP A 677 8.20 -24.24 -15.97
N THR A 678 8.17 -22.95 -16.26
CA THR A 678 9.07 -21.94 -15.66
C THR A 678 8.82 -21.77 -14.18
N ALA A 679 7.56 -21.65 -13.77
CA ALA A 679 7.17 -21.60 -12.37
C ALA A 679 7.58 -22.89 -11.62
N PHE A 680 7.43 -24.07 -12.25
CA PHE A 680 7.84 -25.31 -11.60
C PHE A 680 9.36 -25.50 -11.55
N GLN A 681 10.12 -25.09 -12.56
CA GLN A 681 11.59 -25.06 -12.46
C GLN A 681 12.06 -24.12 -11.36
N GLY A 682 11.42 -22.95 -11.17
CA GLY A 682 11.74 -22.09 -10.03
C GLY A 682 11.62 -22.83 -8.68
N ALA A 683 10.55 -23.61 -8.49
CA ALA A 683 10.34 -24.43 -7.30
C ALA A 683 11.36 -25.57 -7.07
N LEU A 684 12.01 -26.02 -8.14
CA LEU A 684 13.07 -27.04 -8.09
C LEU A 684 14.47 -26.45 -7.88
N CYS A 685 14.64 -25.12 -8.02
CA CYS A 685 15.93 -24.49 -7.93
C CYS A 685 16.40 -24.30 -6.46
N GLN A 686 17.52 -24.93 -6.12
CA GLN A 686 18.14 -24.82 -4.79
C GLN A 686 18.93 -23.52 -4.59
N THR A 687 19.43 -22.89 -5.66
CA THR A 687 20.22 -21.65 -5.57
C THR A 687 19.39 -20.54 -4.92
N LYS A 688 19.89 -19.91 -3.85
CA LYS A 688 19.22 -18.75 -3.22
C LYS A 688 19.89 -17.44 -3.61
N PHE A 689 19.06 -16.41 -3.76
CA PHE A 689 19.48 -15.07 -4.12
C PHE A 689 20.27 -14.43 -2.96
N ARG A 690 21.48 -13.96 -3.23
CA ARG A 690 22.47 -13.52 -2.25
C ARG A 690 22.42 -12.01 -2.01
N GLY A 691 22.37 -11.61 -0.74
CA GLY A 691 22.37 -10.20 -0.35
C GLY A 691 21.10 -9.48 -0.82
N THR A 692 21.25 -8.21 -1.19
CA THR A 692 20.14 -7.32 -1.59
C THR A 692 20.22 -6.82 -3.04
N ALA A 693 21.39 -6.86 -3.67
CA ALA A 693 21.68 -6.31 -5.01
C ALA A 693 20.98 -7.07 -6.15
N ILE A 694 20.54 -6.39 -7.21
CA ILE A 694 19.76 -7.02 -8.30
C ILE A 694 20.65 -7.87 -9.24
N PRO A 695 20.34 -9.17 -9.52
CA PRO A 695 21.23 -10.06 -10.27
C PRO A 695 21.44 -9.61 -11.71
N GLY A 696 22.70 -9.52 -12.13
CA GLY A 696 23.07 -9.02 -13.47
C GLY A 696 22.83 -7.53 -13.69
N LEU A 697 22.32 -6.77 -12.72
CA LEU A 697 22.20 -5.31 -12.85
C LEU A 697 23.54 -4.63 -12.52
N ILE A 698 24.51 -4.79 -13.42
CA ILE A 698 25.89 -4.31 -13.24
C ILE A 698 26.20 -3.12 -14.18
N PRO A 699 26.97 -2.11 -13.72
CA PRO A 699 27.55 -1.12 -14.61
C PRO A 699 28.56 -1.77 -15.58
N PRO A 700 28.62 -1.32 -16.85
CA PRO A 700 27.86 -0.23 -17.43
C PRO A 700 26.48 -0.71 -17.93
N TYR A 701 25.42 -0.02 -17.51
CA TYR A 701 24.05 -0.55 -17.56
C TYR A 701 23.48 -0.71 -18.97
N GLU A 702 24.04 -0.06 -19.99
CA GLU A 702 23.63 -0.28 -21.39
C GLU A 702 23.76 -1.74 -21.83
N GLN A 703 24.60 -2.55 -21.15
CA GLN A 703 24.70 -3.98 -21.41
C GLN A 703 23.38 -4.73 -21.16
N VAL A 704 22.47 -4.24 -20.30
CA VAL A 704 21.16 -4.91 -20.12
C VAL A 704 20.23 -4.73 -21.33
N LEU A 705 20.56 -3.83 -22.27
CA LEU A 705 19.86 -3.67 -23.55
C LEU A 705 20.35 -4.65 -24.63
N THR A 706 21.41 -5.41 -24.37
CA THR A 706 21.98 -6.39 -25.28
C THR A 706 22.32 -7.65 -24.49
N PHE A 707 21.50 -8.70 -24.60
CA PHE A 707 21.72 -9.96 -23.87
C PHE A 707 23.18 -10.42 -24.03
N SER A 708 23.95 -10.37 -22.94
CA SER A 708 25.41 -10.46 -22.97
C SER A 708 25.90 -11.61 -22.08
N PRO A 709 26.95 -12.35 -22.49
CA PRO A 709 27.54 -13.41 -21.65
C PRO A 709 28.05 -12.90 -20.30
N GLU A 710 28.51 -11.64 -20.22
CA GLU A 710 28.98 -11.01 -18.98
C GLU A 710 27.83 -10.79 -17.99
N VAL A 711 26.69 -10.28 -18.46
CA VAL A 711 25.49 -10.05 -17.64
C VAL A 711 24.89 -11.39 -17.18
N GLU A 712 24.85 -12.39 -18.06
CA GLU A 712 24.40 -13.73 -17.70
C GLU A 712 25.33 -14.38 -16.66
N ALA A 713 26.66 -14.29 -16.84
CA ALA A 713 27.64 -14.80 -15.89
C ALA A 713 27.58 -14.08 -14.53
N ALA A 714 27.23 -12.80 -14.50
CA ALA A 714 27.01 -12.05 -13.26
C ALA A 714 25.74 -12.48 -12.51
N ALA A 715 24.69 -12.89 -13.22
CA ALA A 715 23.45 -13.39 -12.64
C ALA A 715 23.48 -14.91 -12.31
N ALA A 716 24.37 -15.68 -12.95
CA ALA A 716 24.49 -17.13 -12.80
C ALA A 716 24.56 -17.64 -11.35
N PRO A 717 25.25 -16.98 -10.38
CA PRO A 717 25.31 -17.47 -9.00
C PRO A 717 24.00 -17.33 -8.21
N ASP A 718 23.00 -16.63 -8.76
CA ASP A 718 21.71 -16.36 -8.12
C ASP A 718 20.53 -17.05 -8.85
N ALA A 719 20.83 -17.93 -9.80
CA ALA A 719 19.90 -18.80 -10.52
C ALA A 719 20.42 -20.24 -10.61
N CYS A 720 19.60 -21.18 -11.09
CA CYS A 720 20.08 -22.48 -11.52
C CYS A 720 20.36 -22.41 -13.03
N THR A 721 21.62 -22.60 -13.43
CA THR A 721 22.05 -22.52 -14.85
C THR A 721 21.87 -23.84 -15.59
N GLU A 722 22.00 -24.97 -14.90
CA GLU A 722 21.94 -26.31 -15.46
C GLU A 722 21.15 -27.26 -14.55
N GLY A 723 20.64 -28.36 -15.11
CA GLY A 723 19.96 -29.41 -14.35
C GLY A 723 18.56 -29.02 -13.85
N PRO A 724 18.02 -29.76 -12.85
CA PRO A 724 16.73 -29.45 -12.24
C PRO A 724 16.71 -28.02 -11.69
N GLY A 725 15.68 -27.28 -12.08
CA GLY A 725 15.50 -25.88 -11.72
C GLY A 725 16.09 -24.86 -12.70
N SER A 726 16.70 -25.28 -13.81
CA SER A 726 17.13 -24.34 -14.86
C SER A 726 15.95 -23.69 -15.59
N ARG A 727 16.16 -22.48 -16.10
CA ARG A 727 15.14 -21.72 -16.84
C ARG A 727 14.79 -22.43 -18.17
N PRO A 728 13.50 -22.68 -18.47
CA PRO A 728 13.10 -23.40 -19.69
C PRO A 728 13.52 -22.74 -21.00
N LEU A 729 14.01 -23.57 -21.93
CA LEU A 729 14.46 -23.13 -23.26
C LEU A 729 13.32 -22.63 -24.17
N CYS A 730 12.06 -22.88 -23.81
CA CYS A 730 10.88 -22.39 -24.53
C CYS A 730 10.66 -20.87 -24.42
N TRP A 731 11.42 -20.19 -23.55
CA TRP A 731 11.50 -18.72 -23.46
C TRP A 731 12.90 -18.17 -23.19
N PHE A 732 13.80 -18.93 -22.56
CA PHE A 732 15.14 -18.48 -22.18
C PHE A 732 16.22 -19.07 -23.10
N ALA A 733 17.03 -18.22 -23.74
CA ALA A 733 18.16 -18.62 -24.55
C ALA A 733 19.47 -18.44 -23.76
N PRO A 734 20.04 -19.48 -23.14
CA PRO A 734 21.32 -19.39 -22.42
C PRO A 734 22.49 -19.17 -23.38
N ASN A 735 23.43 -18.32 -22.99
CA ASN A 735 24.61 -17.93 -23.79
C ASN A 735 24.24 -17.35 -25.17
N ALA A 736 23.08 -16.71 -25.30
CA ALA A 736 22.58 -16.24 -26.59
C ALA A 736 23.55 -15.26 -27.28
N THR A 737 24.01 -15.64 -28.46
CA THR A 737 24.70 -14.76 -29.40
C THR A 737 23.67 -14.05 -30.29
N ALA A 738 24.02 -12.87 -30.80
CA ALA A 738 23.22 -12.17 -31.81
C ALA A 738 22.76 -13.11 -32.94
N PRO A 739 21.46 -13.13 -33.30
CA PRO A 739 20.94 -14.05 -34.31
C PRO A 739 21.54 -13.75 -35.69
N ASP A 740 21.96 -14.81 -36.39
CA ASP A 740 22.51 -14.70 -37.73
C ASP A 740 21.41 -14.49 -38.77
N CYS A 741 21.08 -13.22 -39.02
CA CYS A 741 20.15 -12.81 -40.08
C CYS A 741 20.78 -12.82 -41.49
N THR A 742 21.98 -13.39 -41.70
CA THR A 742 22.65 -13.38 -43.00
C THR A 742 21.79 -14.07 -44.08
N GLY A 743 21.33 -13.29 -45.06
CA GLY A 743 20.48 -13.76 -46.15
C GLY A 743 19.00 -13.50 -45.97
N ILE A 744 18.55 -13.03 -44.80
CA ILE A 744 17.17 -12.60 -44.54
C ILE A 744 17.11 -11.07 -44.60
N PRO A 745 16.36 -10.45 -45.54
CA PRO A 745 16.17 -9.01 -45.59
C PRO A 745 15.45 -8.47 -44.34
N GLU A 746 15.69 -7.19 -44.01
CA GLU A 746 15.05 -6.49 -42.88
C GLU A 746 13.51 -6.49 -42.96
N LEU A 747 12.95 -6.47 -44.16
CA LEU A 747 11.51 -6.53 -44.43
C LEU A 747 10.96 -7.97 -44.61
N GLY A 748 11.82 -8.98 -44.43
CA GLY A 748 11.52 -10.40 -44.56
C GLY A 748 11.90 -11.04 -45.91
N MET A 749 11.68 -12.36 -46.02
CA MET A 749 11.71 -13.10 -47.28
C MET A 749 10.62 -14.19 -47.33
N CYS A 750 10.20 -14.55 -48.54
CA CYS A 750 9.35 -15.73 -48.75
C CYS A 750 10.17 -17.00 -48.91
N ASP A 751 9.68 -18.10 -48.35
CA ASP A 751 10.21 -19.45 -48.53
C ASP A 751 9.06 -20.48 -48.67
N VAL A 752 9.40 -21.75 -48.94
CA VAL A 752 8.46 -22.87 -48.97
C VAL A 752 9.01 -24.00 -48.10
N ILE A 753 8.33 -24.28 -46.98
CA ILE A 753 8.72 -25.31 -46.02
C ILE A 753 7.64 -26.39 -46.00
N ASP A 754 8.04 -27.65 -46.19
CA ASP A 754 7.16 -28.83 -46.27
C ASP A 754 5.98 -28.71 -47.27
N GLY A 755 6.10 -27.82 -48.25
CA GLY A 755 5.10 -27.55 -49.28
C GLY A 755 4.14 -26.40 -48.97
N GLU A 756 4.24 -25.78 -47.79
CA GLU A 756 3.48 -24.61 -47.38
C GLU A 756 4.30 -23.33 -47.63
N SER A 757 3.62 -22.24 -48.01
CA SER A 757 4.30 -20.95 -48.22
C SER A 757 4.54 -20.28 -46.87
N VAL A 758 5.74 -19.73 -46.65
CA VAL A 758 6.16 -19.19 -45.36
C VAL A 758 6.76 -17.80 -45.51
N VAL A 759 6.36 -16.88 -44.64
CA VAL A 759 7.04 -15.59 -44.40
C VAL A 759 8.15 -15.84 -43.37
N ILE A 760 9.39 -15.46 -43.70
CA ILE A 760 10.53 -15.51 -42.79
C ILE A 760 10.95 -14.09 -42.46
N LEU A 761 10.92 -13.72 -41.19
CA LEU A 761 11.46 -12.45 -40.67
C LEU A 761 12.73 -12.74 -39.87
N CYS A 762 13.64 -11.77 -39.78
CA CYS A 762 14.75 -11.85 -38.83
C CYS A 762 15.02 -10.49 -38.17
N SER A 763 15.05 -10.48 -36.84
CA SER A 763 15.44 -9.31 -36.06
C SER A 763 16.41 -9.69 -34.93
N GLN A 764 17.09 -8.70 -34.36
CA GLN A 764 17.95 -8.91 -33.19
C GLN A 764 17.14 -9.20 -31.91
N ASP A 765 15.84 -8.91 -31.91
CA ASP A 765 15.00 -9.01 -30.70
C ASP A 765 14.13 -10.27 -30.68
N GLU A 766 13.64 -10.74 -31.83
CA GLU A 766 12.82 -11.96 -31.96
C GLU A 766 13.58 -13.14 -32.60
N GLY A 767 14.79 -12.92 -33.12
CA GLY A 767 15.53 -13.92 -33.89
C GLY A 767 14.93 -14.15 -35.28
N ILE A 768 15.03 -15.39 -35.79
CA ILE A 768 14.41 -15.80 -37.07
C ILE A 768 13.01 -16.36 -36.80
N GLU A 769 11.99 -15.61 -37.18
CA GLU A 769 10.59 -16.02 -37.11
C GLU A 769 10.11 -16.63 -38.43
N ARG A 770 9.15 -17.55 -38.35
CA ARG A 770 8.56 -18.24 -39.52
C ARG A 770 7.04 -18.30 -39.37
N PHE A 771 6.33 -17.63 -40.27
CA PHE A 771 4.87 -17.61 -40.30
C PHE A 771 4.36 -18.39 -41.51
N VAL A 772 3.72 -19.53 -41.26
CA VAL A 772 3.07 -20.33 -42.30
C VAL A 772 1.83 -19.58 -42.80
N CYS A 773 1.74 -19.38 -44.12
CA CYS A 773 0.60 -18.71 -44.73
C CYS A 773 -0.66 -19.60 -44.73
N PRO A 774 -1.86 -19.00 -44.68
CA PRO A 774 -3.12 -19.75 -44.76
C PRO A 774 -3.16 -20.67 -46.00
N PRO A 775 -3.89 -21.80 -45.95
CA PRO A 775 -3.97 -22.73 -47.07
C PRO A 775 -4.37 -22.04 -48.38
N HIS A 776 -3.50 -22.18 -49.39
CA HIS A 776 -3.58 -21.55 -50.72
C HIS A 776 -3.27 -20.03 -50.80
N ALA A 777 -2.93 -19.35 -49.70
CA ALA A 777 -2.39 -17.99 -49.74
C ALA A 777 -0.88 -18.05 -50.08
N PRO A 778 -0.42 -17.39 -51.16
CA PRO A 778 1.02 -17.27 -51.42
C PRO A 778 1.65 -16.24 -50.48
N CYS A 779 2.88 -16.51 -50.05
CA CYS A 779 3.73 -15.46 -49.53
C CYS A 779 4.02 -14.43 -50.65
N GLY A 780 3.88 -13.15 -50.34
CA GLY A 780 4.04 -12.03 -51.25
C GLY A 780 4.99 -10.97 -50.72
N VAL A 781 5.35 -10.02 -51.58
CA VAL A 781 5.99 -8.76 -51.21
C VAL A 781 5.02 -7.65 -51.59
N ASP A 782 4.68 -6.77 -50.66
CA ASP A 782 3.77 -5.65 -50.89
C ASP A 782 4.43 -4.50 -51.71
N ALA A 783 3.73 -3.38 -51.87
CA ALA A 783 4.25 -2.25 -52.65
C ALA A 783 5.31 -1.43 -51.89
N GLU A 784 5.38 -1.60 -50.57
CA GLU A 784 6.27 -0.95 -49.62
C GLU A 784 7.53 -1.79 -49.34
N GLY A 785 7.52 -3.07 -49.73
CA GLY A 785 8.63 -4.02 -49.62
C GLY A 785 8.49 -5.03 -48.47
N TRP A 786 7.39 -5.00 -47.71
CA TRP A 786 7.12 -5.95 -46.63
C TRP A 786 6.71 -7.31 -47.18
N VAL A 787 7.18 -8.36 -46.51
CA VAL A 787 6.78 -9.72 -46.81
C VAL A 787 5.56 -10.11 -45.99
N ASP A 788 4.49 -10.52 -46.66
CA ASP A 788 3.23 -10.93 -46.04
C ASP A 788 2.67 -12.23 -46.65
N CYS A 789 1.59 -12.72 -46.04
CA CYS A 789 0.76 -13.74 -46.66
C CYS A 789 -0.40 -13.06 -47.38
N GLY A 790 -0.41 -13.11 -48.71
CA GLY A 790 -1.38 -12.38 -49.51
C GLY A 790 -2.82 -12.82 -49.25
N PHE A 791 -3.67 -11.89 -48.79
CA PHE A 791 -5.10 -12.07 -48.53
C PHE A 791 -5.99 -11.63 -49.71
#